data_AF-A0A483AND0-F1
#
_entry.id   AF-A0A483AND0-F1
#
_cell.length_a   1.000
_cell.length_b   1.000
_cell.length_c   1.000
_cell.angle_alpha   90.00
_cell.angle_beta   90.00
_cell.angle_gamma   90.00
#
_symmetry.space_group_name_H-M   'P 1'
#
loop_
_entity.id
_entity.type
_entity.pdbx_description
1 polymer ?
#
loop_
_entity_poly.entity_id
_entity_poly.type
_entity_poly.pdbx_seq_one_letter_code
_entity_poly.pdbx_strand_id
1 'polypeptide(L)'
;MKNTTNALNKLTKLLAVAIISVSLSAFGVTKGPSITLSTNHVNAIAGTTITPVTITNTGAAASYYSISPAIANGLSFNTKTGTISGTPIVAFGSVTYVITANTNNIFFVFDITATATATVTITVGVGDINLAFGKHATQSSIYLYHSIIPVAGYAVDGNTDGYFLNKSTTHTKYEYGAWWQVDLGSQKKINKIIIYNRTDCCAARLAHYQVSISNEADFSTHTYQQDFHVTPNPKKTIELDAPGKQGRYVKIQLPTWSYLSLAEVQVIGSDPLHFAEVDYSSAQSDFGGVNNAPNYANKTAFAAFKDDKSIMAWGSVTSGGKKVPTAIDLGYTKIYSNEYAFAVLKTNGLITTWGDLKHGGKKAPNAPTDSGYTNIYSTTSAFAALARDGSIKVWGNAHSGGKGAPSGSGYTKIYSNRKAFATLKPNGSIKAWGHPYFGGINAPAGRGYTKIYSTANAFAALKANGSIKVWGNPKYGIKKAPTGKGYTNIYSTTDAFAALKADGSIKAWGNPDSGGADAPAGKGYTKIYSNSYAFAALKADGSIKAWGDSDFGGKKAPAGKGYTKIYSNAYAFATLKADGSIKAWGNPDSGGKKAPTDKGYIKIYSTDQAFAALKADGSIASWGNLGNSWNKLDNKHKNVPTDRGYIKIYSNTFAFSAVKPDGSIRTWGEASYGGAYASDYNLALDKPATESSTDTSSIPLFAGHAADGNTDGEFLNGSTTLTKKEQGAWWQVDLGSEKKINKIIIYNRTDCCSDRLSNYQVSISNKADFSTHIYQQDFHVAPNPKKTIKLDAPGKQGRYVRVQLLDKNYLSLAEVQVMGIDL
;
A
#
# COMPACT_ATOMS: atom_id res chain seq x y z
N MET A 1 72.99 -52.60 3.23
CA MET A 1 72.72 -51.14 3.23
C MET A 1 71.54 -50.68 2.35
N LYS A 2 70.96 -51.49 1.44
CA LYS A 2 69.77 -51.06 0.63
C LYS A 2 68.39 -51.32 1.28
N ASN A 3 68.29 -52.20 2.27
CA ASN A 3 66.99 -52.51 2.92
C ASN A 3 66.64 -51.63 4.12
N THR A 4 67.62 -51.01 4.78
CA THR A 4 67.40 -50.10 5.91
C THR A 4 66.85 -48.74 5.47
N THR A 5 67.23 -48.25 4.27
CA THR A 5 66.74 -46.97 3.72
C THR A 5 65.27 -47.02 3.31
N ASN A 6 64.79 -48.18 2.86
CA ASN A 6 63.39 -48.36 2.45
C ASN A 6 62.46 -48.55 3.66
N ALA A 7 62.94 -49.19 4.72
CA ALA A 7 62.23 -49.28 6.00
C ALA A 7 62.16 -47.91 6.69
N LEU A 8 63.26 -47.13 6.68
CA LEU A 8 63.28 -45.79 7.26
C LEU A 8 62.33 -44.85 6.52
N ASN A 9 62.28 -44.88 5.18
CA ASN A 9 61.35 -44.08 4.37
C ASN A 9 59.87 -44.48 4.50
N LYS A 10 59.59 -45.78 4.74
CA LYS A 10 58.24 -46.24 5.09
C LYS A 10 57.86 -45.81 6.51
N LEU A 11 58.80 -45.86 7.45
CA LEU A 11 58.58 -45.41 8.82
C LEU A 11 58.38 -43.89 8.90
N THR A 12 59.12 -43.06 8.17
CA THR A 12 58.85 -41.61 8.08
C THR A 12 57.54 -41.29 7.38
N LYS A 13 57.12 -42.08 6.38
CA LYS A 13 55.80 -41.91 5.75
C LYS A 13 54.66 -42.37 6.67
N LEU A 14 54.84 -43.44 7.44
CA LEU A 14 53.85 -43.87 8.44
C LEU A 14 53.83 -42.95 9.66
N LEU A 15 54.96 -42.40 10.10
CA LEU A 15 55.02 -41.38 11.16
C LEU A 15 54.42 -40.07 10.66
N ALA A 16 54.63 -39.67 9.40
CA ALA A 16 53.99 -38.48 8.82
C ALA A 16 52.47 -38.69 8.68
N VAL A 17 52.01 -39.87 8.25
CA VAL A 17 50.57 -40.20 8.17
C VAL A 17 49.96 -40.34 9.56
N ALA A 18 50.67 -40.88 10.55
CA ALA A 18 50.23 -40.99 11.94
C ALA A 18 50.23 -39.63 12.65
N ILE A 19 51.21 -38.75 12.40
CA ILE A 19 51.21 -37.37 12.89
C ILE A 19 50.07 -36.58 12.23
N ILE A 20 49.77 -36.81 10.95
CA ILE A 20 48.64 -36.19 10.25
C ILE A 20 47.29 -36.73 10.76
N SER A 21 47.16 -38.03 11.04
CA SER A 21 45.90 -38.63 11.52
C SER A 21 45.66 -38.49 13.02
N VAL A 22 46.70 -38.38 13.84
CA VAL A 22 46.60 -38.01 15.27
C VAL A 22 46.41 -36.50 15.46
N SER A 23 46.90 -35.67 14.52
CA SER A 23 46.60 -34.22 14.53
C SER A 23 45.16 -33.88 14.10
N LEU A 24 44.43 -34.80 13.45
CA LEU A 24 43.05 -34.55 13.04
C LEU A 24 42.02 -34.82 14.15
N SER A 25 42.36 -35.68 15.12
CA SER A 25 41.51 -36.00 16.27
C SER A 25 41.84 -35.17 17.52
N ALA A 26 42.99 -34.49 17.57
CA ALA A 26 43.45 -33.69 18.70
C ALA A 26 43.29 -32.17 18.55
N PHE A 27 42.95 -31.66 17.36
CA PHE A 27 42.57 -30.25 17.18
C PHE A 27 41.06 -30.12 17.15
N GLY A 28 40.52 -29.60 18.26
CA GLY A 28 39.10 -29.48 18.53
C GLY A 28 38.31 -28.95 17.34
N VAL A 29 37.14 -29.54 17.15
CA VAL A 29 36.01 -29.04 16.37
C VAL A 29 36.10 -27.52 16.33
N THR A 30 36.49 -26.94 15.20
CA THR A 30 36.53 -25.48 15.05
C THR A 30 35.10 -25.01 15.28
N LYS A 31 34.82 -24.50 16.47
CA LYS A 31 33.49 -24.09 16.89
C LYS A 31 33.06 -22.99 15.94
N GLY A 32 32.17 -23.31 15.00
CA GLY A 32 31.65 -22.33 14.05
C GLY A 32 31.03 -21.13 14.77
N PRO A 33 30.73 -20.03 14.06
CA PRO A 33 30.00 -18.93 14.66
C PRO A 33 28.71 -19.45 15.32
N SER A 34 28.31 -18.87 16.44
CA SER A 34 27.08 -19.23 17.15
C SER A 34 26.39 -17.94 17.52
N ILE A 35 25.35 -17.60 16.76
CA ILE A 35 24.72 -16.29 16.81
C ILE A 35 23.34 -16.36 17.46
N THR A 36 23.05 -15.38 18.31
CA THR A 36 21.74 -15.15 18.92
C THR A 36 21.37 -13.69 18.75
N LEU A 37 20.08 -13.41 18.52
CA LEU A 37 19.56 -12.07 18.28
C LEU A 37 18.95 -11.50 19.56
N SER A 38 18.99 -10.17 19.74
CA SER A 38 18.28 -9.49 20.84
C SER A 38 16.76 -9.72 20.79
N THR A 39 16.21 -10.00 19.61
CA THR A 39 14.84 -10.46 19.40
C THR A 39 14.75 -11.26 18.10
N ASN A 40 13.84 -12.25 18.05
CA ASN A 40 13.50 -13.00 16.83
C ASN A 40 12.27 -12.41 16.10
N HIS A 41 11.61 -11.39 16.67
CA HIS A 41 10.47 -10.69 16.08
C HIS A 41 10.56 -9.19 16.30
N VAL A 42 10.24 -8.41 15.27
CA VAL A 42 10.13 -6.94 15.34
C VAL A 42 8.80 -6.53 14.73
N ASN A 43 7.95 -5.89 15.53
CA ASN A 43 6.75 -5.23 15.06
C ASN A 43 7.04 -3.72 15.05
N ALA A 44 6.98 -3.10 13.87
CA ALA A 44 7.34 -1.71 13.68
C ALA A 44 6.29 -0.96 12.83
N ILE A 45 6.32 0.36 12.92
CA ILE A 45 5.40 1.27 12.23
C ILE A 45 6.21 2.09 11.21
N ALA A 46 5.69 2.22 9.99
CA ALA A 46 6.25 3.16 9.03
C ALA A 46 6.23 4.59 9.61
N GLY A 47 7.39 5.24 9.69
CA GLY A 47 7.62 6.55 10.30
C GLY A 47 8.31 6.51 11.66
N THR A 48 8.38 5.35 12.33
CA THR A 48 8.93 5.23 13.69
C THR A 48 10.24 4.44 13.72
N THR A 49 11.30 5.00 14.29
CA THR A 49 12.59 4.31 14.43
C THR A 49 12.45 3.03 15.26
N ILE A 50 12.96 1.91 14.74
CA ILE A 50 12.95 0.64 15.48
C ILE A 50 14.03 0.62 16.56
N THR A 51 13.76 -0.07 17.67
CA THR A 51 14.84 -0.52 18.57
C THR A 51 15.77 -1.45 17.78
N PRO A 52 17.09 -1.20 17.73
CA PRO A 52 17.99 -1.99 16.92
C PRO A 52 18.00 -3.48 17.31
N VAL A 53 17.96 -4.37 16.32
CA VAL A 53 18.17 -5.81 16.53
C VAL A 53 19.68 -6.05 16.50
N THR A 54 20.26 -6.43 17.63
CA THR A 54 21.70 -6.67 17.78
C THR A 54 22.01 -8.17 17.79
N ILE A 55 23.23 -8.53 17.41
CA ILE A 55 23.71 -9.92 17.38
C ILE A 55 24.73 -10.12 18.49
N THR A 56 24.56 -11.20 19.25
CA THR A 56 25.58 -11.75 20.15
C THR A 56 26.16 -13.00 19.51
N ASN A 57 27.48 -13.06 19.31
CA ASN A 57 28.18 -14.23 18.79
C ASN A 57 29.05 -14.86 19.89
N THR A 58 28.76 -16.11 20.26
CA THR A 58 29.50 -16.88 21.30
C THR A 58 30.34 -18.02 20.72
N GLY A 59 30.41 -18.10 19.38
CA GLY A 59 31.25 -19.02 18.61
C GLY A 59 32.47 -18.32 18.00
N ALA A 60 33.04 -18.90 16.94
CA ALA A 60 34.15 -18.26 16.21
C ALA A 60 33.77 -16.88 15.65
N ALA A 61 34.76 -15.98 15.57
CA ALA A 61 34.60 -14.63 15.07
C ALA A 61 34.12 -14.63 13.60
N ALA A 62 33.02 -13.92 13.33
CA ALA A 62 32.49 -13.77 11.98
C ALA A 62 33.30 -12.71 11.20
N SER A 63 33.65 -13.00 9.94
CA SER A 63 34.33 -12.05 9.05
C SER A 63 33.37 -10.99 8.51
N TYR A 64 32.10 -11.36 8.30
CA TYR A 64 31.01 -10.45 7.96
C TYR A 64 29.65 -11.12 8.19
N TYR A 65 28.60 -10.31 8.23
CA TYR A 65 27.22 -10.75 8.29
C TYR A 65 26.50 -10.43 6.98
N SER A 66 25.58 -11.30 6.59
CA SER A 66 24.69 -11.11 5.43
C SER A 66 23.23 -11.32 5.84
N ILE A 67 22.30 -10.69 5.13
CA ILE A 67 20.86 -10.77 5.41
C ILE A 67 20.08 -11.11 4.13
N SER A 68 19.06 -11.97 4.24
CA SER A 68 18.17 -12.32 3.12
C SER A 68 16.71 -12.44 3.59
N PRO A 69 15.74 -11.77 2.93
CA PRO A 69 15.89 -10.89 1.77
C PRO A 69 16.66 -9.59 2.10
N ALA A 70 17.08 -8.84 1.07
CA ALA A 70 17.77 -7.57 1.29
C ALA A 70 16.89 -6.59 2.08
N ILE A 71 17.48 -5.92 3.07
CA ILE A 71 16.76 -4.95 3.89
C ILE A 71 16.45 -3.69 3.08
N ALA A 72 15.26 -3.11 3.28
CA ALA A 72 14.75 -2.00 2.49
C ALA A 72 13.75 -1.17 3.31
N ASN A 73 13.11 -0.20 2.66
CA ASN A 73 12.04 0.61 3.23
C ASN A 73 12.46 1.31 4.53
N GLY A 74 13.62 1.98 4.55
CA GLY A 74 14.05 2.82 5.69
C GLY A 74 14.72 2.06 6.83
N LEU A 75 14.75 0.74 6.74
CA LEU A 75 15.60 -0.12 7.55
C LEU A 75 16.98 -0.31 6.89
N SER A 76 17.99 -0.48 7.72
CA SER A 76 19.40 -0.62 7.37
C SER A 76 20.01 -1.81 8.10
N PHE A 77 21.00 -2.45 7.49
CA PHE A 77 21.70 -3.60 8.03
C PHE A 77 23.20 -3.34 8.01
N ASN A 78 23.85 -3.48 9.16
CA ASN A 78 25.29 -3.32 9.29
C ASN A 78 25.99 -4.65 9.03
N THR A 79 26.77 -4.75 7.95
CA THR A 79 27.44 -5.99 7.55
C THR A 79 28.62 -6.37 8.44
N LYS A 80 29.13 -5.46 9.29
CA LYS A 80 30.21 -5.76 10.25
C LYS A 80 29.67 -6.30 11.58
N THR A 81 28.54 -5.77 12.05
CA THR A 81 27.98 -6.13 13.36
C THR A 81 26.74 -7.03 13.27
N GLY A 82 26.15 -7.14 12.08
CA GLY A 82 24.87 -7.81 11.86
C GLY A 82 23.65 -7.07 12.40
N THR A 83 23.81 -5.83 12.87
CA THR A 83 22.74 -5.03 13.47
C THR A 83 21.71 -4.59 12.42
N ILE A 84 20.43 -4.71 12.74
CA ILE A 84 19.32 -4.11 11.97
C ILE A 84 18.83 -2.86 12.70
N SER A 85 18.78 -1.72 12.02
CA SER A 85 18.33 -0.43 12.60
C SER A 85 17.69 0.47 11.55
N GLY A 86 17.00 1.53 11.97
CA GLY A 86 16.47 2.56 11.05
C GLY A 86 15.00 2.89 11.31
N THR A 87 14.45 3.74 10.47
CA THR A 87 13.06 4.19 10.52
C THR A 87 12.36 3.64 9.31
N PRO A 88 11.49 2.61 9.43
CA PRO A 88 10.79 2.07 8.29
C PRO A 88 9.98 3.18 7.62
N ILE A 89 10.03 3.32 6.30
CA ILE A 89 9.35 4.43 5.58
C ILE A 89 8.12 3.97 4.81
N VAL A 90 7.94 2.65 4.65
CA VAL A 90 6.80 2.07 3.93
C VAL A 90 6.38 0.78 4.64
N ALA A 91 5.08 0.59 4.75
CA ALA A 91 4.43 -0.62 5.20
C ALA A 91 4.80 -1.85 4.36
N PHE A 92 5.07 -2.97 5.02
CA PHE A 92 5.14 -4.29 4.42
C PHE A 92 4.72 -5.39 5.42
N GLY A 93 4.00 -6.40 4.94
CA GLY A 93 3.62 -7.55 5.77
C GLY A 93 4.82 -8.32 6.34
N SER A 94 4.61 -9.35 7.16
CA SER A 94 5.70 -10.06 7.82
C SER A 94 6.76 -10.58 6.83
N VAL A 95 7.98 -10.07 6.96
CA VAL A 95 9.15 -10.53 6.22
C VAL A 95 10.09 -11.21 7.19
N THR A 96 10.32 -12.51 7.00
CA THR A 96 11.35 -13.24 7.73
C THR A 96 12.70 -13.01 7.07
N TYR A 97 13.59 -12.36 7.81
CA TYR A 97 14.99 -12.16 7.44
C TYR A 97 15.84 -13.26 8.04
N VAL A 98 16.65 -13.90 7.21
CA VAL A 98 17.69 -14.84 7.61
C VAL A 98 19.00 -14.07 7.67
N ILE A 99 19.56 -13.93 8.87
CA ILE A 99 20.88 -13.35 9.09
C ILE A 99 21.90 -14.49 9.15
N THR A 100 22.95 -14.39 8.35
CA THR A 100 24.03 -15.38 8.29
C THR A 100 25.33 -14.74 8.74
N ALA A 101 25.97 -15.32 9.76
CA ALA A 101 27.35 -15.05 10.12
C ALA A 101 28.27 -15.93 9.27
N ASN A 102 29.21 -15.31 8.56
CA ASN A 102 30.13 -16.01 7.66
C ASN A 102 31.55 -15.93 8.21
N THR A 103 32.27 -17.05 8.20
CA THR A 103 33.70 -17.10 8.50
C THR A 103 34.47 -17.37 7.21
N ASN A 104 35.47 -16.54 6.96
CA ASN A 104 36.47 -16.76 5.92
C ASN A 104 37.81 -16.94 6.63
N ASN A 105 38.06 -18.13 7.18
CA ASN A 105 39.38 -18.45 7.72
C ASN A 105 40.11 -19.38 6.74
N ILE A 106 41.27 -18.90 6.28
CA ILE A 106 42.23 -19.71 5.56
C ILE A 106 43.16 -20.31 6.62
N PHE A 107 42.97 -21.59 6.94
CA PHE A 107 43.91 -22.32 7.78
C PHE A 107 44.53 -23.44 6.93
N PHE A 108 45.84 -23.36 6.69
CA PHE A 108 46.66 -24.37 6.03
C PHE A 108 46.03 -25.03 4.79
N VAL A 109 45.77 -24.24 3.73
CA VAL A 109 45.45 -24.70 2.37
C VAL A 109 44.05 -25.33 2.19
N PHE A 110 43.19 -25.33 3.21
CA PHE A 110 41.76 -25.69 3.07
C PHE A 110 40.83 -24.52 3.41
N ASP A 111 39.88 -24.22 2.51
CA ASP A 111 38.77 -23.30 2.80
C ASP A 111 37.77 -23.98 3.75
N ILE A 112 37.77 -23.60 5.02
CA ILE A 112 36.73 -24.02 5.98
C ILE A 112 35.73 -22.87 6.11
N THR A 113 34.69 -22.89 5.28
CA THR A 113 33.56 -21.97 5.42
C THR A 113 32.56 -22.53 6.43
N ALA A 114 32.54 -21.98 7.64
CA ALA A 114 31.48 -22.25 8.61
C ALA A 114 30.49 -21.08 8.64
N THR A 115 29.19 -21.40 8.58
CA THR A 115 28.11 -20.42 8.59
C THR A 115 27.12 -20.74 9.71
N ALA A 116 26.64 -19.71 10.41
CA ALA A 116 25.53 -19.83 11.34
C ALA A 116 24.42 -18.87 10.96
N THR A 117 23.17 -19.32 11.10
CA THR A 117 21.99 -18.55 10.71
C THR A 117 21.08 -18.32 11.90
N ALA A 118 20.54 -17.11 11.99
CA ALA A 118 19.44 -16.77 12.89
C ALA A 118 18.34 -16.07 12.07
N THR A 119 17.09 -16.24 12.47
CA THR A 119 15.95 -15.63 11.79
C THR A 119 15.32 -14.55 12.66
N VAL A 120 14.96 -13.44 12.03
CA VAL A 120 14.14 -12.39 12.62
C VAL A 120 12.98 -12.07 11.68
N THR A 121 11.75 -12.15 12.19
CA THR A 121 10.57 -11.74 11.43
C THR A 121 10.29 -10.28 11.74
N ILE A 122 10.43 -9.42 10.73
CA ILE A 122 10.08 -8.00 10.84
C ILE A 122 8.76 -7.79 10.12
N THR A 123 7.78 -7.30 10.86
CA THR A 123 6.51 -6.84 10.31
C THR A 123 6.48 -5.33 10.45
N VAL A 124 6.42 -4.62 9.33
CA VAL A 124 6.24 -3.16 9.33
C VAL A 124 4.83 -2.89 8.87
N GLY A 125 3.90 -2.66 9.79
CA GLY A 125 2.55 -2.29 9.37
C GLY A 125 2.57 -1.06 8.47
N VAL A 126 1.53 -0.88 7.64
CA VAL A 126 0.96 0.48 7.55
C VAL A 126 0.63 0.71 8.99
N GLY A 127 1.42 1.56 9.67
CA GLY A 127 1.15 1.85 11.06
C GLY A 127 -0.33 2.06 11.16
N ASP A 128 -0.98 1.42 12.13
CA ASP A 128 -2.36 1.76 12.34
C ASP A 128 -2.38 3.30 12.46
N ILE A 129 -3.11 3.92 11.55
CA ILE A 129 -3.12 5.37 11.41
C ILE A 129 -3.78 5.92 12.67
N ASN A 130 -3.37 7.11 13.11
CA ASN A 130 -4.21 7.83 14.05
C ASN A 130 -5.50 8.21 13.32
N LEU A 131 -6.50 7.34 13.42
CA LEU A 131 -7.83 7.50 12.82
C LEU A 131 -8.52 8.75 13.34
N ALA A 132 -8.12 9.24 14.52
CA ALA A 132 -8.65 10.44 15.14
C ALA A 132 -7.96 11.74 14.65
N PHE A 133 -6.80 11.67 13.98
CA PHE A 133 -6.05 12.87 13.56
C PHE A 133 -6.88 13.77 12.64
N GLY A 134 -7.08 15.02 13.05
CA GLY A 134 -7.87 16.03 12.35
C GLY A 134 -9.38 15.74 12.31
N LYS A 135 -9.87 14.74 13.05
CA LYS A 135 -11.30 14.39 13.07
C LYS A 135 -12.12 15.30 13.96
N HIS A 136 -13.43 15.31 13.73
CA HIS A 136 -14.36 16.05 14.56
C HIS A 136 -14.41 15.43 15.97
N ALA A 137 -14.10 16.26 16.97
CA ALA A 137 -14.11 15.90 18.38
C ALA A 137 -14.99 16.86 19.18
N THR A 138 -15.68 16.33 20.17
CA THR A 138 -16.57 17.06 21.08
C THR A 138 -16.23 16.76 22.54
N GLN A 139 -16.66 17.63 23.44
CA GLN A 139 -16.50 17.44 24.89
C GLN A 139 -17.71 17.98 25.63
N SER A 140 -17.96 17.48 26.83
CA SER A 140 -19.13 17.79 27.65
C SER A 140 -19.30 19.28 27.96
N SER A 141 -18.20 20.02 28.12
CA SER A 141 -18.21 21.46 28.34
C SER A 141 -16.84 22.08 28.01
N ILE A 142 -16.77 23.40 27.90
CA ILE A 142 -15.51 24.15 27.71
C ILE A 142 -15.28 25.04 28.93
N TYR A 143 -14.09 24.92 29.55
CA TYR A 143 -13.63 25.85 30.58
C TYR A 143 -12.79 26.97 29.95
N LEU A 144 -13.34 28.18 29.94
CA LEU A 144 -12.63 29.36 29.45
C LEU A 144 -11.63 29.85 30.51
N TYR A 145 -10.37 30.00 30.11
CA TYR A 145 -9.33 30.55 30.98
C TYR A 145 -8.64 31.72 30.27
N HIS A 146 -8.91 32.94 30.73
CA HIS A 146 -8.47 34.17 30.07
C HIS A 146 -8.82 34.18 28.57
N SER A 147 -7.82 34.29 27.69
CA SER A 147 -7.94 34.31 26.23
C SER A 147 -7.74 32.94 25.57
N ILE A 148 -7.64 31.85 26.35
CA ILE A 148 -7.49 30.48 25.84
C ILE A 148 -8.85 29.78 25.82
N ILE A 149 -9.20 29.21 24.67
CA ILE A 149 -10.40 28.39 24.48
C ILE A 149 -9.95 26.94 24.23
N PRO A 150 -9.89 26.09 25.27
CA PRO A 150 -9.38 24.72 25.17
C PRO A 150 -10.44 23.77 24.58
N VAL A 151 -10.59 23.84 23.26
CA VAL A 151 -11.59 23.07 22.48
C VAL A 151 -11.20 21.59 22.36
N ALA A 152 -12.20 20.73 22.14
CA ALA A 152 -12.02 19.29 22.00
C ALA A 152 -11.06 18.88 20.86
N GLY A 153 -10.98 19.69 19.79
CA GLY A 153 -10.09 19.47 18.64
C GLY A 153 -8.60 19.47 18.96
N TYR A 154 -8.18 20.05 20.09
CA TYR A 154 -6.77 20.01 20.51
C TYR A 154 -6.29 18.59 20.84
N ALA A 155 -7.19 17.68 21.23
CA ALA A 155 -6.82 16.29 21.48
C ALA A 155 -6.68 15.44 20.20
N VAL A 156 -6.81 16.03 19.01
CA VAL A 156 -6.75 15.31 17.73
C VAL A 156 -5.93 16.05 16.68
N ASP A 157 -5.19 17.08 17.06
CA ASP A 157 -4.41 17.92 16.14
C ASP A 157 -2.96 17.40 15.95
N GLY A 158 -2.59 16.33 16.65
CA GLY A 158 -1.26 15.72 16.63
C GLY A 158 -0.24 16.38 17.55
N ASN A 159 -0.64 17.38 18.35
CA ASN A 159 0.23 18.05 19.31
C ASN A 159 0.21 17.32 20.67
N THR A 160 1.32 16.67 21.02
CA THR A 160 1.42 15.84 22.24
C THR A 160 2.08 16.54 23.44
N ASP A 161 2.33 17.85 23.35
CA ASP A 161 3.10 18.63 24.32
C ASP A 161 2.44 18.64 25.73
N GLY A 162 1.12 18.78 25.78
CA GLY A 162 0.33 18.70 27.01
C GLY A 162 0.50 19.89 27.96
N TYR A 163 1.24 20.93 27.57
CA TYR A 163 1.34 22.18 28.30
C TYR A 163 0.14 23.08 27.98
N PHE A 164 -0.66 23.44 28.99
CA PHE A 164 -1.93 24.14 28.80
C PHE A 164 -1.79 25.50 28.12
N LEU A 165 -0.78 26.29 28.52
CA LEU A 165 -0.56 27.63 27.95
C LEU A 165 -0.06 27.58 26.49
N ASN A 166 0.45 26.43 26.04
CA ASN A 166 0.81 26.20 24.62
C ASN A 166 -0.40 25.86 23.75
N LYS A 167 -1.62 25.91 24.30
CA LYS A 167 -2.87 25.53 23.62
C LYS A 167 -2.84 24.07 23.12
N SER A 168 -2.15 23.20 23.86
CA SER A 168 -1.98 21.78 23.52
C SER A 168 -2.95 20.87 24.28
N THR A 169 -3.94 21.41 25.00
CA THR A 169 -4.82 20.59 25.86
C THR A 169 -6.27 21.03 25.80
N THR A 170 -7.17 20.05 25.76
CA THR A 170 -8.61 20.24 26.02
C THR A 170 -8.86 20.53 27.51
N HIS A 171 -10.00 21.13 27.85
CA HIS A 171 -10.37 21.36 29.25
C HIS A 171 -11.88 21.54 29.42
N THR A 172 -12.51 20.64 30.17
CA THR A 172 -13.93 20.75 30.58
C THR A 172 -14.08 21.63 31.81
N LYS A 173 -15.31 22.04 32.15
CA LYS A 173 -15.64 22.58 33.47
C LYS A 173 -15.57 21.47 34.53
N TYR A 174 -15.67 21.86 35.80
CA TYR A 174 -15.83 20.92 36.89
C TYR A 174 -17.25 20.36 36.86
N GLU A 175 -17.39 19.09 36.52
CA GLU A 175 -18.70 18.47 36.37
C GLU A 175 -18.66 16.96 36.63
N TYR A 176 -19.81 16.41 37.00
CA TYR A 176 -19.99 14.97 37.10
C TYR A 176 -20.04 14.36 35.70
N GLY A 177 -19.28 13.28 35.47
CA GLY A 177 -19.40 12.57 34.20
C GLY A 177 -18.68 13.24 33.03
N ALA A 178 -17.75 14.18 33.30
CA ALA A 178 -17.04 14.94 32.26
C ALA A 178 -16.45 14.02 31.18
N TRP A 179 -16.67 14.33 29.91
CA TRP A 179 -16.31 13.45 28.80
C TRP A 179 -15.75 14.20 27.59
N TRP A 180 -14.95 13.46 26.82
CA TRP A 180 -14.43 13.85 25.51
C TRP A 180 -14.66 12.69 24.53
N GLN A 181 -15.01 13.02 23.28
CA GLN A 181 -15.35 12.04 22.25
C GLN A 181 -14.83 12.46 20.88
N VAL A 182 -14.46 11.48 20.06
CA VAL A 182 -14.12 11.68 18.63
C VAL A 182 -14.97 10.78 17.74
N ASP A 183 -15.42 11.33 16.62
CA ASP A 183 -16.03 10.58 15.51
C ASP A 183 -14.96 10.25 14.46
N LEU A 184 -14.73 8.97 14.20
CA LEU A 184 -13.75 8.51 13.21
C LEU A 184 -14.27 8.64 11.77
N GLY A 185 -15.55 9.01 11.59
CA GLY A 185 -16.25 9.22 10.33
C GLY A 185 -16.95 7.97 9.78
N SER A 186 -16.46 6.77 10.11
CA SER A 186 -17.12 5.49 9.83
C SER A 186 -16.68 4.42 10.82
N GLN A 187 -17.31 3.25 10.79
CA GLN A 187 -16.91 2.13 11.64
C GLN A 187 -15.50 1.64 11.24
N LYS A 188 -14.53 1.83 12.13
CA LYS A 188 -13.13 1.46 11.90
C LYS A 188 -12.70 0.31 12.78
N LYS A 189 -11.69 -0.43 12.30
CA LYS A 189 -10.99 -1.43 13.10
C LYS A 189 -9.97 -0.71 13.98
N ILE A 190 -10.18 -0.72 15.29
CA ILE A 190 -9.31 -0.07 16.27
C ILE A 190 -8.44 -1.14 16.93
N ASN A 191 -7.13 -0.90 16.94
CA ASN A 191 -6.13 -1.83 17.48
C ASN A 191 -5.64 -1.37 18.86
N LYS A 192 -5.40 -0.07 19.05
CA LYS A 192 -5.05 0.51 20.35
C LYS A 192 -5.47 1.97 20.47
N ILE A 193 -5.52 2.46 21.70
CA ILE A 193 -5.77 3.87 22.01
C ILE A 193 -4.60 4.41 22.82
N ILE A 194 -4.07 5.57 22.45
CA ILE A 194 -3.00 6.26 23.19
C ILE A 194 -3.55 7.58 23.70
N ILE A 195 -3.51 7.76 25.02
CA ILE A 195 -4.03 8.97 25.68
C ILE A 195 -2.84 9.73 26.24
N TYR A 196 -2.61 10.94 25.73
CA TYR A 196 -1.67 11.91 26.27
C TYR A 196 -2.42 12.84 27.22
N ASN A 197 -1.87 13.01 28.41
CA ASN A 197 -2.43 13.82 29.47
C ASN A 197 -1.75 15.20 29.51
N ARG A 198 -2.38 16.12 30.21
CA ARG A 198 -1.81 17.42 30.57
C ARG A 198 -0.56 17.23 31.45
N THR A 199 0.50 18.00 31.19
CA THR A 199 1.86 17.78 31.73
C THR A 199 2.39 18.87 32.67
N ASP A 200 1.77 20.05 32.72
CA ASP A 200 2.22 21.22 33.50
C ASP A 200 1.86 21.13 34.99
N CYS A 201 0.58 21.08 35.29
CA CYS A 201 0.01 20.83 36.59
C CYS A 201 -1.12 19.83 36.39
N CYS A 202 -1.63 19.28 37.47
CA CYS A 202 -2.99 18.77 37.42
C CYS A 202 -3.18 17.45 36.64
N ALA A 203 -2.10 16.77 36.22
CA ALA A 203 -2.14 15.44 35.58
C ALA A 203 -2.98 14.43 36.38
N ALA A 204 -2.91 14.50 37.71
CA ALA A 204 -3.66 13.64 38.64
C ALA A 204 -5.20 13.68 38.46
N ARG A 205 -5.75 14.68 37.77
CA ARG A 205 -7.20 14.78 37.49
C ARG A 205 -7.72 13.63 36.61
N LEU A 206 -6.85 12.99 35.82
CA LEU A 206 -7.15 11.81 35.00
C LEU A 206 -6.76 10.50 35.71
N ALA A 207 -6.98 10.38 37.03
CA ALA A 207 -6.66 9.17 37.79
C ALA A 207 -7.74 8.07 37.72
N HIS A 208 -9.00 8.42 37.43
CA HIS A 208 -10.11 7.47 37.33
C HIS A 208 -10.95 7.81 36.10
N TYR A 209 -10.79 7.04 35.03
CA TYR A 209 -11.45 7.31 33.77
C TYR A 209 -11.85 6.01 33.08
N GLN A 210 -12.92 6.10 32.29
CA GLN A 210 -13.42 5.03 31.46
C GLN A 210 -13.07 5.33 30.00
N VAL A 211 -12.69 4.29 29.27
CA VAL A 211 -12.52 4.34 27.82
C VAL A 211 -13.54 3.43 27.18
N SER A 212 -14.30 4.00 26.24
CA SER A 212 -15.39 3.32 25.56
C SER A 212 -15.22 3.41 24.05
N ILE A 213 -15.63 2.36 23.34
CA ILE A 213 -15.73 2.29 21.88
C ILE A 213 -17.17 1.91 21.53
N SER A 214 -17.80 2.64 20.61
CA SER A 214 -19.16 2.36 20.14
C SER A 214 -19.31 2.63 18.64
N ASN A 215 -20.37 2.07 18.05
CA ASN A 215 -20.86 2.49 16.74
C ASN A 215 -21.95 3.57 16.83
N GLU A 216 -22.52 3.78 18.02
CA GLU A 216 -23.57 4.77 18.30
C GLU A 216 -22.97 5.99 18.98
N ALA A 217 -23.38 7.19 18.57
CA ALA A 217 -22.83 8.45 19.09
C ALA A 217 -23.13 8.67 20.58
N ASP A 218 -24.24 8.10 21.06
CA ASP A 218 -24.71 8.20 22.44
C ASP A 218 -24.08 7.16 23.39
N PHE A 219 -23.32 6.20 22.83
CA PHE A 219 -22.78 5.06 23.58
C PHE A 219 -23.86 4.23 24.32
N SER A 220 -25.07 4.15 23.78
CA SER A 220 -26.13 3.23 24.26
C SER A 220 -25.67 1.77 24.22
N THR A 221 -24.80 1.44 23.28
CA THR A 221 -24.10 0.14 23.18
C THR A 221 -22.59 0.35 23.19
N HIS A 222 -21.85 -0.68 23.62
CA HIS A 222 -20.39 -0.63 23.71
C HIS A 222 -19.77 -1.87 23.07
N THR A 223 -18.86 -1.67 22.12
CA THR A 223 -18.05 -2.79 21.56
C THR A 223 -16.81 -3.05 22.42
N TYR A 224 -16.40 -2.05 23.20
CA TYR A 224 -15.41 -2.11 24.25
C TYR A 224 -15.70 -1.04 25.30
N GLN A 225 -15.50 -1.38 26.57
CA GLN A 225 -15.58 -0.47 27.69
C GLN A 225 -14.65 -1.01 28.79
N GLN A 226 -13.79 -0.15 29.34
CA GLN A 226 -12.91 -0.51 30.43
C GLN A 226 -12.62 0.70 31.31
N ASP A 227 -12.59 0.48 32.61
CA ASP A 227 -12.19 1.47 33.61
C ASP A 227 -10.69 1.41 33.89
N PHE A 228 -10.09 2.58 34.04
CA PHE A 228 -8.68 2.77 34.34
C PHE A 228 -8.55 3.61 35.60
N HIS A 229 -7.64 3.18 36.48
CA HIS A 229 -7.41 3.80 37.80
C HIS A 229 -6.00 4.37 37.97
N VAL A 230 -5.25 4.47 36.86
CA VAL A 230 -3.87 4.96 36.88
C VAL A 230 -3.78 6.18 35.99
N THR A 231 -3.26 7.27 36.54
CA THR A 231 -3.02 8.51 35.81
C THR A 231 -2.05 8.30 34.64
N PRO A 232 -2.44 8.64 33.39
CA PRO A 232 -1.50 8.71 32.28
C PRO A 232 -0.49 9.85 32.52
N ASN A 233 0.81 9.56 32.55
CA ASN A 233 1.85 10.59 32.72
C ASN A 233 3.16 10.22 31.98
N PRO A 234 3.51 10.89 30.87
CA PRO A 234 2.67 11.84 30.13
C PRO A 234 1.55 11.12 29.35
N LYS A 235 1.62 9.78 29.18
CA LYS A 235 0.65 9.04 28.38
C LYS A 235 0.34 7.64 28.92
N LYS A 236 -0.77 7.07 28.44
CA LYS A 236 -1.17 5.68 28.64
C LYS A 236 -1.48 5.06 27.28
N THR A 237 -0.92 3.90 27.02
CA THR A 237 -1.32 3.06 25.89
C THR A 237 -2.26 1.97 26.38
N ILE A 238 -3.40 1.86 25.73
CA ILE A 238 -4.41 0.84 25.96
C ILE A 238 -4.36 -0.09 24.75
N GLU A 239 -3.81 -1.27 24.95
CA GLU A 239 -3.85 -2.35 23.98
C GLU A 239 -5.22 -3.05 24.11
N LEU A 240 -5.92 -3.27 22.99
CA LEU A 240 -7.23 -3.93 23.01
C LEU A 240 -7.03 -5.45 22.87
N ASP A 241 -7.63 -6.24 23.78
CA ASP A 241 -7.30 -7.65 24.05
C ASP A 241 -7.57 -8.64 22.90
N ALA A 242 -8.14 -8.18 21.78
CA ALA A 242 -8.29 -8.94 20.55
C ALA A 242 -8.07 -8.04 19.32
N PRO A 243 -7.42 -8.52 18.24
CA PRO A 243 -7.15 -7.71 17.06
C PRO A 243 -8.45 -7.25 16.37
N GLY A 244 -8.88 -6.01 16.66
CA GLY A 244 -9.92 -5.30 15.93
C GLY A 244 -11.27 -5.18 16.61
N LYS A 245 -11.35 -4.43 17.71
CA LYS A 245 -12.64 -3.89 18.15
C LYS A 245 -13.12 -2.90 17.07
N GLN A 246 -14.32 -3.12 16.57
CA GLN A 246 -14.91 -2.24 15.56
C GLN A 246 -15.69 -1.13 16.27
N GLY A 247 -15.50 0.11 15.83
CA GLY A 247 -16.16 1.28 16.41
C GLY A 247 -16.05 2.50 15.51
N ARG A 248 -17.07 3.34 15.51
CA ARG A 248 -17.05 4.68 14.89
C ARG A 248 -16.65 5.75 15.89
N TYR A 249 -17.01 5.60 17.16
CA TYR A 249 -16.77 6.59 18.21
C TYR A 249 -15.84 6.05 19.29
N VAL A 250 -14.96 6.92 19.78
CA VAL A 250 -14.14 6.67 20.98
C VAL A 250 -14.43 7.76 22.00
N LYS A 251 -14.70 7.37 23.25
CA LYS A 251 -15.01 8.29 24.35
C LYS A 251 -14.12 8.03 25.56
N ILE A 252 -13.67 9.12 26.17
CA ILE A 252 -12.95 9.16 27.45
C ILE A 252 -13.86 9.87 28.44
N GLN A 253 -14.20 9.23 29.56
CA GLN A 253 -15.16 9.77 30.51
C GLN A 253 -14.69 9.60 31.96
N LEU A 254 -14.88 10.62 32.79
CA LEU A 254 -14.67 10.52 34.24
C LEU A 254 -15.96 10.03 34.90
N PRO A 255 -15.96 8.98 35.74
CA PRO A 255 -17.16 8.52 36.44
C PRO A 255 -17.48 9.34 37.70
N THR A 256 -16.78 10.47 37.92
CA THR A 256 -16.86 11.29 39.14
C THR A 256 -16.87 12.78 38.80
N TRP A 257 -17.01 13.64 39.82
CA TRP A 257 -16.88 15.09 39.70
C TRP A 257 -15.41 15.49 39.54
N SER A 258 -15.03 16.00 38.37
CA SER A 258 -13.67 16.51 38.14
C SER A 258 -13.61 17.35 36.84
N TYR A 259 -12.42 17.82 36.50
CA TYR A 259 -12.11 18.41 35.20
C TYR A 259 -11.44 17.36 34.32
N LEU A 260 -11.90 17.18 33.08
CA LEU A 260 -11.21 16.39 32.07
C LEU A 260 -10.30 17.30 31.24
N SER A 261 -9.04 16.92 31.10
CA SER A 261 -8.08 17.60 30.24
C SER A 261 -7.22 16.57 29.52
N LEU A 262 -7.17 16.65 28.19
CA LEU A 262 -6.46 15.71 27.33
C LEU A 262 -5.53 16.49 26.41
N ALA A 263 -4.30 16.03 26.26
CA ALA A 263 -3.34 16.63 25.34
C ALA A 263 -3.53 16.10 23.92
N GLU A 264 -3.64 14.78 23.76
CA GLU A 264 -3.87 14.11 22.48
C GLU A 264 -4.50 12.75 22.76
N VAL A 265 -5.45 12.32 21.93
CA VAL A 265 -6.01 10.98 21.93
C VAL A 265 -5.79 10.38 20.54
N GLN A 266 -4.85 9.46 20.46
CA GLN A 266 -4.56 8.75 19.22
C GLN A 266 -5.36 7.46 19.18
N VAL A 267 -6.26 7.34 18.20
CA VAL A 267 -7.03 6.12 17.93
C VAL A 267 -6.33 5.37 16.81
N ILE A 268 -5.60 4.33 17.17
CA ILE A 268 -4.67 3.66 16.29
C ILE A 268 -5.40 2.47 15.66
N GLY A 269 -5.72 2.58 14.37
CA GLY A 269 -6.46 1.55 13.62
C GLY A 269 -6.16 1.54 12.12
N SER A 270 -6.74 0.61 11.37
CA SER A 270 -6.42 0.43 9.95
C SER A 270 -7.60 0.79 9.06
N ASP A 271 -7.47 1.74 8.12
CA ASP A 271 -8.23 1.71 6.86
C ASP A 271 -7.70 2.68 5.78
N PRO A 272 -7.14 2.16 4.68
CA PRO A 272 -7.46 2.73 3.38
C PRO A 272 -7.96 1.66 2.39
N LEU A 273 -8.71 2.13 1.39
CA LEU A 273 -9.12 1.34 0.21
C LEU A 273 -8.07 0.32 -0.23
N HIS A 274 -8.50 -0.94 -0.31
CA HIS A 274 -7.64 -2.03 -0.72
C HIS A 274 -7.80 -2.28 -2.22
N PHE A 275 -6.88 -1.74 -3.00
CA PHE A 275 -6.74 -2.04 -4.43
C PHE A 275 -6.22 -3.47 -4.65
N ALA A 276 -6.23 -3.91 -5.91
CA ALA A 276 -5.54 -5.14 -6.31
C ALA A 276 -4.09 -5.20 -5.78
N GLU A 277 -3.68 -6.38 -5.33
CA GLU A 277 -2.38 -6.60 -4.65
C GLU A 277 -1.18 -6.18 -5.50
N VAL A 278 -1.31 -6.31 -6.84
CA VAL A 278 -0.30 -5.91 -7.81
C VAL A 278 -0.91 -4.90 -8.77
N ASP A 279 -0.35 -3.71 -8.76
CA ASP A 279 -0.57 -2.67 -9.76
C ASP A 279 0.63 -2.60 -10.72
N TYR A 280 0.53 -1.84 -11.81
CA TYR A 280 1.57 -1.82 -12.85
C TYR A 280 2.93 -1.40 -12.27
N SER A 281 2.95 -0.37 -11.43
CA SER A 281 4.17 0.15 -10.83
C SER A 281 4.85 -0.85 -9.90
N SER A 282 4.09 -1.51 -9.02
CA SER A 282 4.65 -2.53 -8.12
C SER A 282 5.14 -3.75 -8.90
N ALA A 283 4.42 -4.19 -9.95
CA ALA A 283 4.88 -5.26 -10.84
C ALA A 283 6.27 -4.96 -11.42
N GLN A 284 6.48 -3.71 -11.85
CA GLN A 284 7.73 -3.28 -12.48
C GLN A 284 8.88 -3.12 -11.47
N SER A 285 8.61 -2.50 -10.32
CA SER A 285 9.66 -2.03 -9.40
C SER A 285 9.96 -2.97 -8.23
N ASP A 286 9.00 -3.79 -7.82
CA ASP A 286 9.08 -4.52 -6.54
C ASP A 286 9.38 -6.02 -6.73
N PHE A 287 9.09 -6.59 -7.92
CA PHE A 287 9.28 -8.03 -8.20
C PHE A 287 10.47 -8.35 -9.11
N GLY A 288 11.31 -7.36 -9.44
CA GLY A 288 12.43 -7.56 -10.37
C GLY A 288 12.00 -7.66 -11.83
N GLY A 289 10.87 -7.04 -12.16
CA GLY A 289 10.26 -6.96 -13.50
C GLY A 289 8.84 -7.55 -13.54
N VAL A 290 8.03 -7.04 -14.47
CA VAL A 290 6.59 -7.36 -14.60
C VAL A 290 6.28 -8.86 -14.68
N ASN A 291 7.16 -9.65 -15.31
CA ASN A 291 6.93 -11.07 -15.51
C ASN A 291 7.10 -11.90 -14.22
N ASN A 292 7.87 -11.39 -13.25
CA ASN A 292 8.11 -12.06 -11.97
C ASN A 292 7.04 -11.75 -10.91
N ALA A 293 6.10 -10.85 -11.22
CA ALA A 293 4.99 -10.54 -10.35
C ALA A 293 4.05 -11.75 -10.23
N PRO A 294 3.47 -12.00 -9.04
CA PRO A 294 2.56 -13.14 -8.85
C PRO A 294 1.25 -12.99 -9.62
N ASN A 295 0.87 -11.76 -9.95
CA ASN A 295 -0.33 -11.42 -10.70
C ASN A 295 -0.03 -10.26 -11.65
N TYR A 296 -0.68 -10.24 -12.81
CA TYR A 296 -0.61 -9.13 -13.75
C TYR A 296 -1.61 -8.04 -13.35
N ALA A 297 -1.16 -6.78 -13.40
CA ALA A 297 -2.05 -5.64 -13.25
C ALA A 297 -3.10 -5.65 -14.38
N ASN A 298 -4.34 -5.31 -14.05
CA ASN A 298 -5.35 -5.11 -15.08
C ASN A 298 -4.92 -3.96 -16.00
N LYS A 299 -5.01 -4.16 -17.32
CA LYS A 299 -4.48 -3.18 -18.28
C LYS A 299 -5.28 -1.88 -18.30
N THR A 300 -6.59 -1.96 -18.16
CA THR A 300 -7.50 -0.86 -18.54
C THR A 300 -8.57 -0.54 -17.49
N ALA A 301 -8.55 -1.22 -16.35
CA ALA A 301 -9.51 -1.03 -15.27
C ALA A 301 -8.82 -1.06 -13.91
N PHE A 302 -9.50 -0.49 -12.92
CA PHE A 302 -9.13 -0.56 -11.52
C PHE A 302 -10.26 -1.22 -10.73
N ALA A 303 -9.89 -1.81 -9.59
CA ALA A 303 -10.84 -2.27 -8.59
C ALA A 303 -10.24 -2.10 -7.19
N ALA A 304 -11.09 -1.72 -6.24
CA ALA A 304 -10.74 -1.56 -4.84
C ALA A 304 -11.92 -1.91 -3.91
N PHE A 305 -11.61 -2.36 -2.69
CA PHE A 305 -12.60 -2.42 -1.61
C PHE A 305 -12.85 -1.02 -1.07
N LYS A 306 -14.12 -0.70 -0.84
CA LYS A 306 -14.56 0.43 -0.01
C LYS A 306 -14.55 0.05 1.48
N ASP A 307 -14.72 1.04 2.35
CA ASP A 307 -14.85 0.88 3.81
C ASP A 307 -15.95 -0.13 4.20
N ASP A 308 -17.08 -0.11 3.48
CA ASP A 308 -18.20 -1.05 3.66
C ASP A 308 -17.91 -2.47 3.11
N LYS A 309 -16.68 -2.73 2.68
CA LYS A 309 -16.20 -3.96 2.02
C LYS A 309 -16.88 -4.28 0.68
N SER A 310 -17.70 -3.38 0.15
CA SER A 310 -18.16 -3.47 -1.23
C SER A 310 -17.01 -3.20 -2.20
N ILE A 311 -17.12 -3.73 -3.41
CA ILE A 311 -16.12 -3.50 -4.46
C ILE A 311 -16.58 -2.31 -5.29
N MET A 312 -15.67 -1.38 -5.53
CA MET A 312 -15.80 -0.44 -6.64
C MET A 312 -14.82 -0.81 -7.75
N ALA A 313 -15.24 -0.57 -8.99
CA ALA A 313 -14.39 -0.69 -10.16
C ALA A 313 -14.72 0.43 -11.15
N TRP A 314 -13.71 0.87 -11.88
CA TRP A 314 -13.83 1.88 -12.94
C TRP A 314 -12.82 1.60 -14.07
N GLY A 315 -12.96 2.32 -15.18
CA GLY A 315 -12.22 2.08 -16.42
C GLY A 315 -13.00 1.22 -17.41
N SER A 316 -12.30 0.46 -18.24
CA SER A 316 -12.94 -0.30 -19.32
C SER A 316 -13.93 -1.35 -18.81
N VAL A 317 -15.14 -1.32 -19.35
CA VAL A 317 -16.20 -2.29 -19.03
C VAL A 317 -15.78 -3.71 -19.38
N THR A 318 -15.06 -3.91 -20.48
CA THR A 318 -14.63 -5.23 -20.93
C THR A 318 -13.61 -5.85 -19.98
N SER A 319 -12.76 -5.03 -19.36
CA SER A 319 -11.73 -5.49 -18.43
C SER A 319 -12.19 -5.54 -16.97
N GLY A 320 -13.50 -5.39 -16.72
CA GLY A 320 -14.06 -5.45 -15.37
C GLY A 320 -14.10 -4.12 -14.63
N GLY A 321 -13.95 -2.99 -15.33
CA GLY A 321 -14.14 -1.64 -14.79
C GLY A 321 -15.60 -1.28 -14.48
N LYS A 322 -16.56 -2.18 -14.72
CA LYS A 322 -17.96 -2.08 -14.27
C LYS A 322 -18.48 -3.49 -13.94
N LYS A 323 -19.74 -3.56 -13.46
CA LYS A 323 -20.47 -4.82 -13.19
C LYS A 323 -19.77 -5.71 -12.16
N VAL A 324 -19.29 -5.06 -11.09
CA VAL A 324 -18.71 -5.73 -9.92
C VAL A 324 -19.72 -6.69 -9.28
N PRO A 325 -19.26 -7.75 -8.59
CA PRO A 325 -20.14 -8.61 -7.80
C PRO A 325 -20.91 -7.81 -6.75
N THR A 326 -22.22 -8.05 -6.63
CA THR A 326 -23.14 -7.31 -5.75
C THR A 326 -23.24 -7.87 -4.34
N ALA A 327 -22.52 -8.94 -4.02
CA ALA A 327 -22.65 -9.61 -2.73
C ALA A 327 -22.01 -8.75 -1.61
N ILE A 328 -22.89 -8.15 -0.80
CA ILE A 328 -22.63 -7.38 0.43
C ILE A 328 -22.09 -8.27 1.56
N ASP A 329 -22.11 -9.61 1.42
CA ASP A 329 -21.82 -10.48 2.53
C ASP A 329 -20.51 -11.29 2.41
N LEU A 330 -19.77 -11.21 3.51
CA LEU A 330 -18.64 -12.04 3.94
C LEU A 330 -17.26 -11.75 3.31
N GLY A 331 -16.56 -10.79 3.94
CA GLY A 331 -15.12 -10.91 4.24
C GLY A 331 -14.19 -11.11 3.04
N TYR A 332 -14.21 -10.20 2.06
CA TYR A 332 -13.17 -10.20 1.05
C TYR A 332 -11.80 -9.88 1.68
N THR A 333 -10.76 -10.60 1.25
CA THR A 333 -9.41 -10.46 1.80
C THR A 333 -8.46 -9.79 0.82
N LYS A 334 -8.56 -10.13 -0.47
CA LYS A 334 -7.64 -9.64 -1.52
C LYS A 334 -8.33 -9.60 -2.89
N ILE A 335 -8.01 -8.57 -3.66
CA ILE A 335 -8.34 -8.46 -5.09
C ILE A 335 -7.10 -8.87 -5.90
N TYR A 336 -7.32 -9.74 -6.88
CA TYR A 336 -6.35 -10.20 -7.85
C TYR A 336 -6.81 -9.83 -9.25
N SER A 337 -5.86 -9.69 -10.17
CA SER A 337 -6.14 -9.41 -11.57
C SER A 337 -5.28 -10.23 -12.52
N ASN A 338 -5.75 -10.35 -13.75
CA ASN A 338 -4.91 -10.44 -14.92
C ASN A 338 -5.16 -9.21 -15.79
N GLU A 339 -4.66 -9.18 -17.02
CA GLU A 339 -4.78 -7.99 -17.87
C GLU A 339 -6.24 -7.58 -18.20
N TYR A 340 -7.21 -8.49 -18.11
CA TYR A 340 -8.59 -8.29 -18.60
C TYR A 340 -9.70 -8.72 -17.63
N ALA A 341 -9.36 -9.28 -16.47
CA ALA A 341 -10.33 -9.77 -15.51
C ALA A 341 -9.82 -9.63 -14.07
N PHE A 342 -10.75 -9.70 -13.13
CA PHE A 342 -10.49 -9.69 -11.71
C PHE A 342 -11.03 -10.94 -11.03
N ALA A 343 -10.36 -11.33 -9.96
CA ALA A 343 -10.79 -12.38 -9.04
C ALA A 343 -10.63 -11.88 -7.60
N VAL A 344 -11.61 -12.15 -6.75
CA VAL A 344 -11.58 -11.79 -5.34
C VAL A 344 -11.64 -13.04 -4.48
N LEU A 345 -10.77 -13.10 -3.46
CA LEU A 345 -10.72 -14.20 -2.50
C LEU A 345 -11.40 -13.79 -1.18
N LYS A 346 -12.36 -14.61 -0.72
CA LYS A 346 -13.04 -14.44 0.57
C LYS A 346 -12.27 -15.09 1.73
N THR A 347 -12.58 -14.73 2.97
CA THR A 347 -11.98 -15.30 4.19
C THR A 347 -12.14 -16.81 4.31
N ASN A 348 -13.28 -17.35 3.85
CA ASN A 348 -13.52 -18.79 3.79
C ASN A 348 -12.76 -19.48 2.63
N GLY A 349 -12.07 -18.71 1.78
CA GLY A 349 -11.35 -19.20 0.62
C GLY A 349 -12.20 -19.37 -0.63
N LEU A 350 -13.44 -18.88 -0.66
CA LEU A 350 -14.26 -18.83 -1.88
C LEU A 350 -13.73 -17.77 -2.85
N ILE A 351 -13.85 -18.03 -4.15
CA ILE A 351 -13.41 -17.12 -5.21
C ILE A 351 -14.62 -16.57 -5.97
N THR A 352 -14.62 -15.28 -6.28
CA THR A 352 -15.60 -14.64 -7.16
C THR A 352 -14.89 -13.86 -8.26
N THR A 353 -15.38 -13.92 -9.49
CA THR A 353 -14.69 -13.33 -10.66
C THR A 353 -15.59 -12.38 -11.46
N TRP A 354 -14.98 -11.39 -12.11
CA TRP A 354 -15.65 -10.50 -13.05
C TRP A 354 -14.67 -9.94 -14.10
N GLY A 355 -15.19 -9.22 -15.10
CA GLY A 355 -14.43 -8.82 -16.30
C GLY A 355 -14.62 -9.80 -17.46
N ASP A 356 -13.64 -9.86 -18.36
CA ASP A 356 -13.78 -10.60 -19.63
C ASP A 356 -13.89 -12.12 -19.43
N LEU A 357 -14.93 -12.72 -20.02
CA LEU A 357 -15.25 -14.14 -19.92
C LEU A 357 -14.09 -15.04 -20.39
N LYS A 358 -13.47 -14.72 -21.53
CA LYS A 358 -12.40 -15.55 -22.15
C LYS A 358 -11.11 -15.52 -21.34
N HIS A 359 -10.98 -14.54 -20.45
CA HIS A 359 -9.81 -14.32 -19.59
C HIS A 359 -10.07 -14.64 -18.12
N GLY A 360 -11.16 -15.36 -17.80
CA GLY A 360 -11.42 -15.83 -16.44
C GLY A 360 -12.36 -14.94 -15.61
N GLY A 361 -13.07 -14.02 -16.26
CA GLY A 361 -14.09 -13.16 -15.67
C GLY A 361 -15.39 -13.90 -15.31
N LYS A 362 -16.51 -13.15 -15.26
CA LYS A 362 -17.79 -13.66 -14.74
C LYS A 362 -18.29 -14.84 -15.58
N LYS A 363 -18.68 -15.94 -14.94
CA LYS A 363 -19.13 -17.21 -15.58
C LYS A 363 -18.06 -17.89 -16.45
N ALA A 364 -16.77 -17.60 -16.25
CA ALA A 364 -15.72 -18.29 -16.97
C ALA A 364 -15.77 -19.80 -16.71
N PRO A 365 -15.62 -20.65 -17.75
CA PRO A 365 -15.56 -22.09 -17.57
C PRO A 365 -14.46 -22.48 -16.56
N ASN A 366 -14.76 -23.46 -15.71
CA ASN A 366 -13.88 -23.99 -14.66
C ASN A 366 -13.50 -23.00 -13.54
N ALA A 367 -14.10 -21.80 -13.50
CA ALA A 367 -13.95 -20.91 -12.36
C ALA A 367 -14.36 -21.65 -11.06
N PRO A 368 -13.58 -21.53 -9.97
CA PRO A 368 -13.86 -22.26 -8.72
C PRO A 368 -15.23 -21.90 -8.15
N THR A 369 -16.02 -22.91 -7.79
CA THR A 369 -17.30 -22.77 -7.06
C THR A 369 -17.19 -23.26 -5.62
N ASP A 370 -16.08 -23.92 -5.28
CA ASP A 370 -15.71 -24.43 -3.97
C ASP A 370 -14.83 -23.42 -3.20
N SER A 371 -14.58 -23.71 -1.92
CA SER A 371 -13.82 -22.85 -1.00
C SER A 371 -12.51 -23.51 -0.56
N GLY A 372 -11.72 -22.84 0.30
CA GLY A 372 -10.45 -23.38 0.81
C GLY A 372 -9.18 -22.93 0.07
N TYR A 373 -9.31 -21.99 -0.88
CA TYR A 373 -8.17 -21.35 -1.53
C TYR A 373 -7.51 -20.29 -0.64
N THR A 374 -6.20 -20.12 -0.77
CA THR A 374 -5.39 -19.17 0.01
C THR A 374 -4.80 -18.06 -0.83
N ASN A 375 -4.43 -18.36 -2.08
CA ASN A 375 -3.76 -17.43 -2.98
C ASN A 375 -4.23 -17.62 -4.42
N ILE A 376 -4.22 -16.53 -5.19
CA ILE A 376 -4.46 -16.55 -6.64
C ILE A 376 -3.23 -15.97 -7.34
N TYR A 377 -2.90 -16.56 -8.47
CA TYR A 377 -1.83 -16.16 -9.37
C TYR A 377 -2.39 -16.01 -10.78
N SER A 378 -1.72 -15.22 -11.62
CA SER A 378 -2.17 -15.04 -13.00
C SER A 378 -1.04 -15.00 -14.02
N THR A 379 -1.38 -15.45 -15.24
CA THR A 379 -0.69 -15.05 -16.47
C THR A 379 -1.37 -13.79 -17.00
N THR A 380 -1.05 -13.34 -18.23
CA THR A 380 -1.80 -12.20 -18.81
C THR A 380 -3.28 -12.51 -19.01
N SER A 381 -3.67 -13.79 -19.05
CA SER A 381 -4.97 -14.21 -19.59
C SER A 381 -5.64 -15.39 -18.86
N ALA A 382 -5.04 -15.91 -17.79
CA ALA A 382 -5.58 -17.02 -17.01
C ALA A 382 -5.24 -16.86 -15.52
N PHE A 383 -5.96 -17.61 -14.67
CA PHE A 383 -5.77 -17.64 -13.23
C PHE A 383 -5.44 -19.06 -12.73
N ALA A 384 -4.69 -19.11 -11.63
CA ALA A 384 -4.40 -20.31 -10.87
C ALA A 384 -4.59 -20.04 -9.37
N ALA A 385 -5.50 -20.75 -8.72
CA ALA A 385 -5.71 -20.69 -7.28
C ALA A 385 -4.99 -21.85 -6.57
N LEU A 386 -4.29 -21.52 -5.49
CA LEU A 386 -3.61 -22.47 -4.61
C LEU A 386 -4.45 -22.69 -3.35
N ALA A 387 -4.71 -23.95 -3.00
CA ALA A 387 -5.43 -24.34 -1.79
C ALA A 387 -4.50 -24.57 -0.59
N ARG A 388 -5.08 -24.67 0.62
CA ARG A 388 -4.33 -24.91 1.88
C ARG A 388 -3.49 -26.19 1.86
N ASP A 389 -4.01 -27.25 1.24
CA ASP A 389 -3.29 -28.52 1.07
C ASP A 389 -2.22 -28.46 -0.04
N GLY A 390 -2.15 -27.34 -0.76
CA GLY A 390 -1.26 -27.13 -1.89
C GLY A 390 -1.77 -27.71 -3.20
N SER A 391 -3.05 -28.08 -3.33
CA SER A 391 -3.67 -28.41 -4.62
C SER A 391 -3.97 -27.14 -5.44
N ILE A 392 -4.14 -27.29 -6.76
CA ILE A 392 -4.20 -26.17 -7.71
C ILE A 392 -5.45 -26.27 -8.58
N LYS A 393 -6.22 -25.17 -8.65
CA LYS A 393 -7.35 -25.00 -9.57
C LYS A 393 -7.04 -23.89 -10.57
N VAL A 394 -7.36 -24.08 -11.85
CA VAL A 394 -7.09 -23.10 -12.92
C VAL A 394 -8.33 -22.80 -13.75
N TRP A 395 -8.41 -21.58 -14.29
CA TRP A 395 -9.48 -21.14 -15.18
C TRP A 395 -9.03 -19.96 -16.07
N GLY A 396 -9.86 -19.59 -17.05
CA GLY A 396 -9.57 -18.55 -18.03
C GLY A 396 -9.03 -19.10 -19.35
N ASN A 397 -8.14 -18.36 -20.03
CA ASN A 397 -7.69 -18.74 -21.35
C ASN A 397 -6.87 -20.05 -21.32
N ALA A 398 -7.41 -21.10 -21.95
CA ALA A 398 -6.83 -22.44 -21.97
C ALA A 398 -5.39 -22.50 -22.52
N HIS A 399 -5.07 -21.67 -23.51
CA HIS A 399 -3.75 -21.61 -24.13
C HIS A 399 -2.72 -20.86 -23.27
N SER A 400 -3.19 -20.12 -22.25
CA SER A 400 -2.38 -19.33 -21.33
C SER A 400 -2.32 -19.95 -19.92
N GLY A 401 -2.59 -21.25 -19.80
CA GLY A 401 -2.56 -21.97 -18.52
C GLY A 401 -3.89 -22.08 -17.78
N GLY A 402 -5.01 -21.64 -18.38
CA GLY A 402 -6.36 -21.80 -17.83
C GLY A 402 -6.91 -23.23 -17.83
N LYS A 403 -6.10 -24.20 -18.28
CA LYS A 403 -6.37 -25.65 -18.19
C LYS A 403 -5.05 -26.41 -18.00
N GLY A 404 -5.15 -27.67 -17.56
CA GLY A 404 -4.01 -28.60 -17.51
C GLY A 404 -3.06 -28.36 -16.34
N ALA A 405 -3.55 -27.84 -15.21
CA ALA A 405 -2.78 -27.77 -13.98
C ALA A 405 -2.32 -29.18 -13.55
N PRO A 406 -1.14 -29.30 -12.92
CA PRO A 406 -0.64 -30.59 -12.46
C PRO A 406 -1.55 -31.14 -11.35
N SER A 407 -1.79 -32.45 -11.37
CA SER A 407 -2.55 -33.14 -10.33
C SER A 407 -1.76 -33.26 -9.02
N GLY A 408 -2.49 -33.56 -7.93
CA GLY A 408 -1.96 -33.75 -6.59
C GLY A 408 -1.86 -32.48 -5.75
N SER A 409 -1.28 -32.61 -4.56
CA SER A 409 -1.19 -31.56 -3.53
C SER A 409 0.27 -31.33 -3.08
N GLY A 410 0.46 -30.44 -2.10
CA GLY A 410 1.77 -30.10 -1.53
C GLY A 410 2.61 -29.14 -2.38
N TYR A 411 2.02 -28.43 -3.34
CA TYR A 411 2.67 -27.28 -3.97
C TYR A 411 2.62 -26.09 -3.01
N THR A 412 3.72 -25.35 -2.87
CA THR A 412 3.81 -24.21 -1.94
C THR A 412 3.78 -22.86 -2.63
N LYS A 413 4.11 -22.81 -3.93
CA LYS A 413 4.15 -21.57 -4.69
C LYS A 413 3.92 -21.79 -6.17
N ILE A 414 3.29 -20.80 -6.81
CA ILE A 414 3.10 -20.72 -8.25
C ILE A 414 3.85 -19.49 -8.76
N TYR A 415 4.46 -19.63 -9.92
CA TYR A 415 5.14 -18.59 -10.69
C TYR A 415 4.53 -18.58 -12.09
N SER A 416 4.58 -17.43 -12.77
CA SER A 416 4.01 -17.28 -14.10
C SER A 416 4.94 -16.50 -15.02
N ASN A 417 4.68 -16.63 -16.32
CA ASN A 417 5.06 -15.65 -17.33
C ASN A 417 3.82 -15.26 -18.12
N ARG A 418 3.96 -14.74 -19.35
CA ARG A 418 2.79 -14.28 -20.09
C ARG A 418 1.76 -15.38 -20.40
N LYS A 419 2.17 -16.63 -20.61
CA LYS A 419 1.27 -17.71 -21.07
C LYS A 419 1.49 -19.08 -20.40
N ALA A 420 2.37 -19.19 -19.42
CA ALA A 420 2.65 -20.43 -18.72
C ALA A 420 2.80 -20.20 -17.22
N PHE A 421 2.59 -21.27 -16.46
CA PHE A 421 2.81 -21.32 -15.02
C PHE A 421 3.85 -22.40 -14.67
N ALA A 422 4.53 -22.22 -13.55
CA ALA A 422 5.42 -23.18 -12.93
C ALA A 422 5.19 -23.24 -11.42
N THR A 423 5.27 -24.42 -10.82
CA THR A 423 5.10 -24.62 -9.38
C THR A 423 6.37 -25.03 -8.69
N LEU A 424 6.40 -24.82 -7.37
CA LEU A 424 7.45 -25.31 -6.48
C LEU A 424 6.84 -26.12 -5.34
N LYS A 425 7.47 -27.24 -4.99
CA LYS A 425 7.20 -28.03 -3.78
C LYS A 425 8.26 -27.74 -2.68
N PRO A 426 8.04 -28.11 -1.40
CA PRO A 426 9.02 -27.91 -0.33
C PRO A 426 10.39 -28.54 -0.60
N ASN A 427 10.41 -29.71 -1.25
CA ASN A 427 11.66 -30.37 -1.67
C ASN A 427 12.35 -29.70 -2.88
N GLY A 428 11.77 -28.62 -3.40
CA GLY A 428 12.26 -27.86 -4.53
C GLY A 428 12.03 -28.52 -5.89
N SER A 429 11.12 -29.48 -6.05
CA SER A 429 10.74 -30.01 -7.37
C SER A 429 9.79 -29.06 -8.12
N ILE A 430 9.89 -29.04 -9.46
CA ILE A 430 9.13 -28.13 -10.32
C ILE A 430 8.20 -28.91 -11.26
N LYS A 431 6.98 -28.40 -11.46
CA LYS A 431 6.08 -28.77 -12.56
C LYS A 431 5.68 -27.49 -13.30
N ALA A 432 5.38 -27.59 -14.58
CA ALA A 432 4.92 -26.45 -15.39
C ALA A 432 3.75 -26.87 -16.28
N TRP A 433 2.91 -25.89 -16.64
CA TRP A 433 1.79 -26.05 -17.56
C TRP A 433 1.47 -24.75 -18.30
N GLY A 434 0.60 -24.82 -19.31
CA GLY A 434 0.26 -23.71 -20.18
C GLY A 434 0.95 -23.83 -21.54
N HIS A 435 1.27 -22.70 -22.17
CA HIS A 435 1.79 -22.71 -23.53
C HIS A 435 3.17 -23.40 -23.65
N PRO A 436 3.36 -24.39 -24.53
CA PRO A 436 4.62 -25.11 -24.68
C PRO A 436 5.83 -24.21 -24.94
N TYR A 437 5.74 -23.30 -25.92
CA TYR A 437 6.82 -22.36 -26.26
C TYR A 437 7.15 -21.33 -25.16
N PHE A 438 6.30 -21.19 -24.13
CA PHE A 438 6.53 -20.28 -23.00
C PHE A 438 7.04 -21.04 -21.77
N GLY A 439 7.44 -22.30 -21.92
CA GLY A 439 7.90 -23.12 -20.79
C GLY A 439 6.78 -23.78 -20.00
N GLY A 440 5.59 -23.90 -20.59
CA GLY A 440 4.51 -24.74 -20.06
C GLY A 440 4.81 -26.24 -20.13
N ILE A 441 5.92 -26.63 -20.77
CA ILE A 441 6.45 -27.99 -20.80
C ILE A 441 7.96 -27.99 -20.50
N ASN A 442 8.54 -29.18 -20.32
CA ASN A 442 9.99 -29.37 -20.14
C ASN A 442 10.59 -28.63 -18.92
N ALA A 443 9.81 -28.52 -17.84
CA ALA A 443 10.33 -28.07 -16.56
C ALA A 443 11.52 -28.95 -16.11
N PRO A 444 12.56 -28.38 -15.47
CA PRO A 444 13.76 -29.11 -15.14
C PRO A 444 13.48 -30.20 -14.11
N ALA A 445 14.03 -31.39 -14.35
CA ALA A 445 13.98 -32.48 -13.39
C ALA A 445 14.86 -32.19 -12.16
N GLY A 446 14.59 -32.93 -11.06
CA GLY A 446 15.35 -32.88 -9.83
C GLY A 446 14.70 -32.07 -8.70
N ARG A 447 15.49 -31.83 -7.65
CA ARG A 447 15.09 -31.20 -6.38
C ARG A 447 16.07 -30.08 -6.00
N GLY A 448 15.72 -29.34 -4.94
CA GLY A 448 16.55 -28.29 -4.34
C GLY A 448 16.51 -26.93 -5.04
N TYR A 449 15.55 -26.71 -5.95
CA TYR A 449 15.26 -25.36 -6.43
C TYR A 449 14.54 -24.57 -5.33
N THR A 450 14.91 -23.32 -5.15
CA THR A 450 14.38 -22.45 -4.09
C THR A 450 13.53 -21.32 -4.65
N LYS A 451 13.76 -20.92 -5.91
CA LYS A 451 13.02 -19.84 -6.56
C LYS A 451 12.99 -19.99 -8.07
N ILE A 452 11.91 -19.52 -8.68
CA ILE A 452 11.73 -19.45 -10.13
C ILE A 452 11.58 -17.98 -10.52
N TYR A 453 12.15 -17.63 -11.66
CA TYR A 453 12.09 -16.32 -12.30
C TYR A 453 11.65 -16.51 -13.75
N SER A 454 11.16 -15.46 -14.39
CA SER A 454 10.59 -15.51 -15.72
C SER A 454 10.92 -14.27 -16.55
N THR A 455 11.21 -14.49 -17.83
CA THR A 455 11.01 -13.46 -18.87
C THR A 455 9.56 -13.55 -19.36
N ALA A 456 9.19 -12.85 -20.43
CA ALA A 456 7.87 -13.01 -21.02
C ALA A 456 7.63 -14.43 -21.54
N ASN A 457 8.69 -15.13 -21.96
CA ASN A 457 8.64 -16.34 -22.78
C ASN A 457 9.44 -17.54 -22.23
N ALA A 458 10.16 -17.38 -21.11
CA ALA A 458 11.00 -18.42 -20.53
C ALA A 458 11.05 -18.34 -19.01
N PHE A 459 11.54 -19.41 -18.37
CA PHE A 459 11.74 -19.50 -16.94
C PHE A 459 13.19 -19.84 -16.58
N ALA A 460 13.65 -19.35 -15.44
CA ALA A 460 14.93 -19.69 -14.82
C ALA A 460 14.72 -20.10 -13.35
N ALA A 461 15.16 -21.30 -12.97
CA ALA A 461 15.11 -21.81 -11.61
C ALA A 461 16.48 -21.73 -10.94
N LEU A 462 16.51 -21.19 -9.71
CA LEU A 462 17.69 -21.02 -8.88
C LEU A 462 17.69 -22.06 -7.76
N LYS A 463 18.85 -22.68 -7.49
CA LYS A 463 19.09 -23.55 -6.32
C LYS A 463 19.75 -22.81 -5.17
N ALA A 464 19.72 -23.40 -3.97
CA ALA A 464 20.37 -22.85 -2.78
C ALA A 464 21.90 -22.62 -2.95
N ASN A 465 22.58 -23.48 -3.72
CA ASN A 465 24.00 -23.31 -4.06
C ASN A 465 24.26 -22.25 -5.15
N GLY A 466 23.22 -21.57 -5.60
CA GLY A 466 23.27 -20.55 -6.64
C GLY A 466 23.45 -21.06 -8.06
N SER A 467 23.23 -22.36 -8.35
CA SER A 467 23.18 -22.86 -9.73
C SER A 467 21.84 -22.57 -10.40
N ILE A 468 21.85 -22.38 -11.73
CA ILE A 468 20.68 -21.94 -12.52
C ILE A 468 20.33 -22.99 -13.58
N LYS A 469 19.04 -23.25 -13.78
CA LYS A 469 18.50 -24.01 -14.92
C LYS A 469 17.42 -23.20 -15.62
N VAL A 470 17.40 -23.22 -16.95
CA VAL A 470 16.50 -22.40 -17.78
C VAL A 470 15.72 -23.30 -18.74
N TRP A 471 14.44 -22.98 -18.96
CA TRP A 471 13.57 -23.67 -19.94
C TRP A 471 12.53 -22.71 -20.53
N GLY A 472 11.83 -23.14 -21.59
CA GLY A 472 10.90 -22.30 -22.36
C GLY A 472 11.39 -22.04 -23.78
N ASN A 473 11.23 -20.81 -24.28
CA ASN A 473 11.58 -20.50 -25.67
C ASN A 473 13.10 -20.63 -25.93
N PRO A 474 13.55 -21.47 -26.89
CA PRO A 474 14.96 -21.64 -27.21
C PRO A 474 15.68 -20.36 -27.68
N LYS A 475 14.95 -19.40 -28.26
CA LYS A 475 15.50 -18.12 -28.74
C LYS A 475 15.84 -17.15 -27.59
N TYR A 476 15.23 -17.31 -26.41
CA TYR A 476 15.27 -16.29 -25.34
C TYR A 476 15.83 -16.83 -24.02
N GLY A 477 17.06 -17.36 -24.05
CA GLY A 477 17.85 -17.57 -22.83
C GLY A 477 18.26 -19.01 -22.50
N ILE A 478 17.91 -20.01 -23.31
CA ILE A 478 18.32 -21.41 -23.01
C ILE A 478 19.79 -21.66 -23.37
N LYS A 479 20.22 -21.34 -24.59
CA LYS A 479 21.56 -21.74 -25.11
C LYS A 479 22.75 -21.08 -24.42
N LYS A 480 22.55 -19.97 -23.72
CA LYS A 480 23.64 -19.16 -23.09
C LYS A 480 23.49 -19.04 -21.57
N ALA A 481 22.65 -19.86 -20.95
CA ALA A 481 22.47 -19.85 -19.51
C ALA A 481 23.80 -20.15 -18.79
N PRO A 482 24.13 -19.45 -17.68
CA PRO A 482 25.39 -19.65 -16.98
C PRO A 482 25.46 -21.03 -16.31
N THR A 483 26.62 -21.69 -16.41
CA THR A 483 26.91 -23.00 -15.79
C THR A 483 27.51 -22.91 -14.38
N GLY A 484 27.86 -21.70 -13.93
CA GLY A 484 28.46 -21.45 -12.61
C GLY A 484 27.50 -21.54 -11.43
N LYS A 485 28.07 -21.43 -10.22
CA LYS A 485 27.36 -21.39 -8.92
C LYS A 485 27.51 -20.00 -8.26
N GLY A 486 26.87 -19.81 -7.10
CA GLY A 486 27.00 -18.61 -6.26
C GLY A 486 26.16 -17.41 -6.69
N TYR A 487 25.21 -17.60 -7.62
CA TYR A 487 24.19 -16.59 -7.92
C TYR A 487 23.16 -16.51 -6.78
N THR A 488 22.79 -15.29 -6.40
CA THR A 488 21.87 -15.03 -5.29
C THR A 488 20.51 -14.54 -5.80
N ASN A 489 20.47 -13.86 -6.93
CA ASN A 489 19.25 -13.34 -7.54
C ASN A 489 19.33 -13.34 -9.07
N ILE A 490 18.16 -13.39 -9.71
CA ILE A 490 17.97 -13.25 -11.15
C ILE A 490 16.97 -12.11 -11.38
N TYR A 491 17.22 -11.33 -12.42
CA TYR A 491 16.37 -10.24 -12.90
C TYR A 491 16.11 -10.44 -14.37
N SER A 492 15.04 -9.85 -14.89
CA SER A 492 14.60 -10.11 -16.26
C SER A 492 14.04 -8.88 -16.94
N THR A 493 14.38 -8.73 -18.22
CA THR A 493 13.63 -7.92 -19.18
C THR A 493 12.54 -8.81 -19.83
N THR A 494 11.93 -8.35 -20.91
CA THR A 494 10.97 -9.15 -21.69
C THR A 494 11.62 -10.41 -22.26
N ASP A 495 12.89 -10.35 -22.68
CA ASP A 495 13.55 -11.41 -23.46
C ASP A 495 14.99 -11.76 -22.99
N ALA A 496 15.46 -11.18 -21.88
CA ALA A 496 16.76 -11.49 -21.31
C ALA A 496 16.75 -11.60 -19.78
N PHE A 497 17.77 -12.27 -19.26
CA PHE A 497 18.03 -12.45 -17.84
C PHE A 497 19.38 -11.84 -17.44
N ALA A 498 19.47 -11.41 -16.19
CA ALA A 498 20.70 -11.01 -15.52
C ALA A 498 20.77 -11.60 -14.12
N ALA A 499 21.82 -12.36 -13.82
CA ALA A 499 22.05 -12.96 -12.50
C ALA A 499 23.13 -12.20 -11.73
N LEU A 500 22.86 -11.95 -10.45
CA LEU A 500 23.74 -11.26 -9.50
C LEU A 500 24.35 -12.28 -8.54
N LYS A 501 25.65 -12.15 -8.26
CA LYS A 501 26.35 -12.92 -7.22
C LYS A 501 26.48 -12.14 -5.91
N ALA A 502 26.84 -12.83 -4.82
CA ALA A 502 27.07 -12.22 -3.51
C ALA A 502 28.19 -11.17 -3.50
N ASP A 503 29.22 -11.33 -4.34
CA ASP A 503 30.29 -10.34 -4.52
C ASP A 503 29.88 -9.14 -5.39
N GLY A 504 28.63 -9.14 -5.87
CA GLY A 504 28.06 -8.11 -6.71
C GLY A 504 28.47 -8.17 -8.17
N SER A 505 29.08 -9.27 -8.65
CA SER A 505 29.32 -9.47 -10.09
C SER A 505 28.03 -9.91 -10.81
N ILE A 506 27.90 -9.52 -12.09
CA ILE A 506 26.69 -9.71 -12.91
C ILE A 506 27.00 -10.58 -14.13
N LYS A 507 26.11 -11.53 -14.44
CA LYS A 507 26.11 -12.27 -15.71
C LYS A 507 24.76 -12.14 -16.39
N ALA A 508 24.74 -11.59 -17.60
CA ALA A 508 23.55 -11.55 -18.45
C ALA A 508 23.57 -12.65 -19.52
N TRP A 509 22.37 -13.09 -19.93
CA TRP A 509 22.14 -14.01 -21.05
C TRP A 509 20.73 -13.83 -21.62
N GLY A 510 20.51 -14.19 -22.88
CA GLY A 510 19.23 -14.03 -23.59
C GLY A 510 19.38 -13.26 -24.89
N ASN A 511 18.35 -12.52 -25.29
CA ASN A 511 18.42 -11.62 -26.44
C ASN A 511 19.42 -10.47 -26.16
N PRO A 512 20.52 -10.31 -26.93
CA PRO A 512 21.48 -9.23 -26.75
C PRO A 512 20.84 -7.84 -26.79
N ASP A 513 19.89 -7.62 -27.71
CA ASP A 513 19.21 -6.34 -27.88
C ASP A 513 18.37 -5.97 -26.65
N SER A 514 17.96 -6.97 -25.87
CA SER A 514 17.20 -6.78 -24.63
C SER A 514 18.07 -6.82 -23.37
N GLY A 515 19.39 -6.60 -23.50
CA GLY A 515 20.35 -6.65 -22.39
C GLY A 515 20.81 -8.05 -21.99
N GLY A 516 20.61 -9.04 -22.86
CA GLY A 516 21.09 -10.42 -22.70
C GLY A 516 22.58 -10.62 -22.97
N ALA A 517 23.30 -9.54 -23.23
CA ALA A 517 24.75 -9.47 -23.36
C ALA A 517 25.27 -8.22 -22.64
N ASP A 518 26.60 -8.07 -22.58
CA ASP A 518 27.27 -6.82 -22.20
C ASP A 518 26.90 -6.28 -20.81
N ALA A 519 26.60 -7.18 -19.87
CA ALA A 519 26.49 -6.83 -18.46
C ALA A 519 27.77 -6.11 -17.97
N PRO A 520 27.64 -5.08 -17.12
CA PRO A 520 28.77 -4.28 -16.71
C PRO A 520 29.79 -5.10 -15.94
N ALA A 521 31.06 -4.93 -16.28
CA ALA A 521 32.17 -5.57 -15.58
C ALA A 521 32.32 -5.03 -14.14
N GLY A 522 33.01 -5.81 -13.30
CA GLY A 522 33.34 -5.47 -11.92
C GLY A 522 32.43 -6.09 -10.87
N LYS A 523 32.62 -5.64 -9.63
CA LYS A 523 31.98 -6.14 -8.41
C LYS A 523 31.28 -5.01 -7.64
N GLY A 524 30.56 -5.37 -6.57
CA GLY A 524 29.94 -4.41 -5.64
C GLY A 524 28.59 -3.85 -6.09
N TYR A 525 27.97 -4.39 -7.15
CA TYR A 525 26.57 -4.12 -7.44
C TYR A 525 25.68 -4.82 -6.40
N THR A 526 24.71 -4.09 -5.86
CA THR A 526 23.83 -4.59 -4.80
C THR A 526 22.44 -4.94 -5.32
N LYS A 527 22.01 -4.33 -6.44
CA LYS A 527 20.70 -4.56 -7.03
C LYS A 527 20.68 -4.26 -8.52
N ILE A 528 19.86 -4.99 -9.26
CA ILE A 528 19.56 -4.75 -10.67
C ILE A 528 18.07 -4.37 -10.78
N TYR A 529 17.78 -3.47 -11.70
CA TYR A 529 16.47 -3.02 -12.09
C TYR A 529 16.33 -3.21 -13.59
N SER A 530 15.11 -3.43 -14.08
CA SER A 530 14.85 -3.67 -15.50
C SER A 530 13.60 -2.93 -15.98
N ASN A 531 13.56 -2.67 -17.27
CA ASN A 531 12.35 -2.38 -18.01
C ASN A 531 12.13 -3.44 -19.11
N SER A 532 11.37 -3.13 -20.15
CA SER A 532 11.05 -4.10 -21.19
C SER A 532 12.29 -4.64 -21.92
N TYR A 533 13.34 -3.83 -22.14
CA TYR A 533 14.52 -4.23 -22.94
C TYR A 533 15.88 -3.73 -22.42
N ALA A 534 15.93 -3.07 -21.26
CA ALA A 534 17.15 -2.59 -20.66
C ALA A 534 17.25 -2.93 -19.16
N PHE A 535 18.48 -2.94 -18.65
CA PHE A 535 18.80 -3.11 -17.26
C PHE A 535 19.60 -1.92 -16.69
N ALA A 536 19.48 -1.71 -15.39
CA ALA A 536 20.28 -0.76 -14.62
C ALA A 536 20.71 -1.38 -13.29
N ALA A 537 22.02 -1.42 -13.03
CA ALA A 537 22.60 -1.93 -11.79
C ALA A 537 23.05 -0.78 -10.87
N LEU A 538 22.71 -0.90 -9.59
CA LEU A 538 23.02 0.05 -8.52
C LEU A 538 24.11 -0.52 -7.60
N LYS A 539 25.08 0.30 -7.22
CA LYS A 539 26.09 -0.02 -6.19
C LYS A 539 25.73 0.55 -4.83
N ALA A 540 26.42 0.08 -3.78
CA ALA A 540 26.23 0.56 -2.40
C ALA A 540 26.52 2.07 -2.23
N ASP A 541 27.45 2.62 -3.01
CA ASP A 541 27.73 4.07 -3.03
C ASP A 541 26.70 4.89 -3.82
N GLY A 542 25.68 4.22 -4.35
CA GLY A 542 24.62 4.80 -5.15
C GLY A 542 25.03 5.10 -6.59
N SER A 543 26.16 4.63 -7.10
CA SER A 543 26.49 4.77 -8.53
C SER A 543 25.74 3.75 -9.40
N ILE A 544 25.46 4.13 -10.66
CA ILE A 544 24.59 3.36 -11.57
C ILE A 544 25.33 3.02 -12.87
N LYS A 545 25.11 1.80 -13.37
CA LYS A 545 25.48 1.38 -14.74
C LYS A 545 24.27 0.76 -15.43
N ALA A 546 24.01 1.14 -16.67
CA ALA A 546 22.94 0.58 -17.49
C ALA A 546 23.50 -0.15 -18.72
N TRP A 547 22.75 -1.14 -19.22
CA TRP A 547 23.03 -1.89 -20.44
C TRP A 547 21.74 -2.41 -21.08
N GLY A 548 21.82 -2.84 -22.35
CA GLY A 548 20.66 -3.23 -23.17
C GLY A 548 20.29 -2.17 -24.20
N ASP A 549 19.04 -2.18 -24.67
CA ASP A 549 18.58 -1.27 -25.72
C ASP A 549 18.75 0.21 -25.32
N SER A 550 19.38 1.01 -26.18
CA SER A 550 19.65 2.42 -25.90
C SER A 550 18.41 3.29 -25.80
N ASP A 551 17.37 3.00 -26.59
CA ASP A 551 16.13 3.76 -26.60
C ASP A 551 15.31 3.50 -25.33
N PHE A 552 15.58 2.37 -24.67
CA PHE A 552 14.99 1.98 -23.40
C PHE A 552 15.85 2.39 -22.19
N GLY A 553 16.90 3.20 -22.39
CA GLY A 553 17.78 3.63 -21.29
C GLY A 553 18.84 2.60 -20.90
N GLY A 554 19.13 1.63 -21.76
CA GLY A 554 20.30 0.75 -21.66
C GLY A 554 21.63 1.49 -21.82
N LYS A 555 21.61 2.78 -22.13
CA LYS A 555 22.77 3.68 -22.12
C LYS A 555 22.44 4.98 -21.39
N LYS A 556 23.46 5.80 -21.13
CA LYS A 556 23.34 7.16 -20.55
C LYS A 556 22.70 7.20 -19.15
N ALA A 557 22.95 6.20 -18.32
CA ALA A 557 22.58 6.26 -16.90
C ALA A 557 23.19 7.52 -16.24
N PRO A 558 22.48 8.17 -15.30
CA PRO A 558 22.96 9.39 -14.66
C PRO A 558 24.31 9.21 -13.97
N ALA A 559 25.24 10.13 -14.22
CA ALA A 559 26.49 10.19 -13.49
C ALA A 559 26.27 10.61 -12.02
N GLY A 560 27.23 10.25 -11.16
CA GLY A 560 27.24 10.59 -9.74
C GLY A 560 26.98 9.41 -8.81
N LYS A 561 26.83 9.75 -7.52
CA LYS A 561 26.65 8.84 -6.39
C LYS A 561 25.43 9.26 -5.54
N GLY A 562 25.08 8.44 -4.56
CA GLY A 562 24.03 8.73 -3.58
C GLY A 562 22.59 8.50 -4.08
N TYR A 563 22.41 7.85 -5.24
CA TYR A 563 21.10 7.33 -5.63
C TYR A 563 20.74 6.14 -4.73
N THR A 564 19.53 6.16 -4.16
CA THR A 564 19.09 5.16 -3.19
C THR A 564 18.18 4.12 -3.83
N LYS A 565 17.46 4.48 -4.90
CA LYS A 565 16.56 3.57 -5.62
C LYS A 565 16.42 3.96 -7.09
N ILE A 566 16.18 2.95 -7.93
CA ILE A 566 15.80 3.11 -9.34
C ILE A 566 14.36 2.58 -9.49
N TYR A 567 13.59 3.25 -10.32
CA TYR A 567 12.24 2.90 -10.75
C TYR A 567 12.24 2.84 -12.28
N SER A 568 11.33 2.06 -12.84
CA SER A 568 11.20 1.89 -14.29
C SER A 568 9.74 1.92 -14.70
N ASN A 569 9.48 2.42 -15.90
CA ASN A 569 8.31 2.05 -16.69
C ASN A 569 8.76 1.10 -17.81
N ALA A 570 7.97 0.87 -18.86
CA ALA A 570 8.37 -0.06 -19.92
C ALA A 570 9.55 0.43 -20.77
N TYR A 571 9.80 1.75 -20.84
CA TYR A 571 10.74 2.38 -21.81
C TYR A 571 11.81 3.28 -21.19
N ALA A 572 11.74 3.57 -19.89
CA ALA A 572 12.59 4.53 -19.22
C ALA A 572 12.83 4.17 -17.76
N PHE A 573 13.79 4.85 -17.15
CA PHE A 573 14.14 4.75 -15.73
C PHE A 573 14.10 6.11 -15.04
N ALA A 574 13.83 6.09 -13.74
CA ALA A 574 13.92 7.23 -12.85
C ALA A 574 14.63 6.85 -11.54
N THR A 575 15.54 7.69 -11.05
CA THR A 575 16.26 7.51 -9.78
C THR A 575 15.67 8.37 -8.68
N LEU A 576 15.79 7.93 -7.43
CA LEU A 576 15.53 8.73 -6.24
C LEU A 576 16.80 8.82 -5.38
N LYS A 577 17.04 9.98 -4.76
CA LYS A 577 18.06 10.20 -3.74
C LYS A 577 17.44 10.35 -2.34
N ALA A 578 18.27 10.35 -1.30
CA ALA A 578 17.83 10.55 0.08
C ALA A 578 17.18 11.93 0.33
N ASP A 579 17.59 12.97 -0.40
CA ASP A 579 16.96 14.30 -0.35
C ASP A 579 15.66 14.39 -1.18
N GLY A 580 15.24 13.27 -1.77
CA GLY A 580 14.06 13.18 -2.62
C GLY A 580 14.24 13.77 -4.02
N SER A 581 15.46 14.09 -4.46
CA SER A 581 15.69 14.54 -5.85
C SER A 581 15.58 13.40 -6.86
N ILE A 582 15.07 13.73 -8.06
CA ILE A 582 14.80 12.77 -9.14
C ILE A 582 15.66 13.08 -10.36
N LYS A 583 16.15 12.02 -11.02
CA LYS A 583 16.68 12.09 -12.39
C LYS A 583 16.06 10.96 -13.22
N ALA A 584 15.79 11.21 -14.49
CA ALA A 584 15.28 10.20 -15.41
C ALA A 584 16.16 10.08 -16.67
N TRP A 585 16.13 8.90 -17.30
CA TRP A 585 16.79 8.61 -18.56
C TRP A 585 16.07 7.49 -19.32
N GLY A 586 16.37 7.34 -20.62
CA GLY A 586 15.70 6.40 -21.52
C GLY A 586 14.83 7.12 -22.54
N ASN A 587 13.75 6.48 -23.00
CA ASN A 587 12.90 7.04 -24.04
C ASN A 587 12.35 8.42 -23.60
N PRO A 588 12.64 9.50 -24.34
CA PRO A 588 12.28 10.85 -23.91
C PRO A 588 10.77 11.06 -23.72
N ASP A 589 9.95 10.43 -24.54
CA ASP A 589 8.50 10.64 -24.53
C ASP A 589 7.84 9.80 -23.44
N SER A 590 8.46 8.67 -23.08
CA SER A 590 8.06 7.83 -21.95
C SER A 590 8.65 8.28 -20.60
N GLY A 591 8.93 9.58 -20.45
CA GLY A 591 9.41 10.13 -19.17
C GLY A 591 10.90 9.92 -18.88
N GLY A 592 11.69 9.51 -19.88
CA GLY A 592 13.16 9.50 -19.80
C GLY A 592 13.81 10.89 -19.79
N LYS A 593 13.02 11.96 -19.92
CA LYS A 593 13.41 13.37 -19.70
C LYS A 593 12.32 14.08 -18.88
N LYS A 594 12.60 15.32 -18.47
CA LYS A 594 11.65 16.22 -17.79
C LYS A 594 11.10 15.67 -16.45
N ALA A 595 11.93 14.93 -15.73
CA ALA A 595 11.64 14.65 -14.32
C ALA A 595 11.54 15.97 -13.51
N PRO A 596 10.73 16.02 -12.44
CA PRO A 596 10.62 17.19 -11.58
C PRO A 596 11.98 17.62 -11.03
N THR A 597 12.21 18.94 -10.94
CA THR A 597 13.47 19.54 -10.49
C THR A 597 13.50 19.86 -9.00
N ASP A 598 12.35 19.86 -8.35
CA ASP A 598 12.20 20.06 -6.91
C ASP A 598 12.52 18.78 -6.11
N LYS A 599 12.56 18.90 -4.78
CA LYS A 599 13.01 17.86 -3.85
C LYS A 599 11.89 17.38 -2.93
N GLY A 600 12.22 16.43 -2.05
CA GLY A 600 11.30 15.93 -1.02
C GLY A 600 10.35 14.82 -1.48
N TYR A 601 10.58 14.24 -2.66
CA TYR A 601 9.85 13.04 -3.09
C TYR A 601 10.29 11.82 -2.28
N ILE A 602 9.32 11.01 -1.88
CA ILE A 602 9.56 9.80 -1.08
C ILE A 602 9.37 8.52 -1.89
N LYS A 603 8.63 8.57 -3.01
CA LYS A 603 8.39 7.41 -3.87
C LYS A 603 8.03 7.83 -5.28
N ILE A 604 8.46 7.01 -6.25
CA ILE A 604 8.07 7.10 -7.66
C ILE A 604 7.19 5.90 -8.00
N TYR A 605 6.20 6.14 -8.84
CA TYR A 605 5.25 5.21 -9.42
C TYR A 605 5.30 5.32 -10.93
N SER A 606 4.80 4.31 -11.65
CA SER A 606 4.96 4.19 -13.09
C SER A 606 3.75 3.53 -13.75
N THR A 607 3.36 4.03 -14.92
CA THR A 607 2.53 3.31 -15.89
C THR A 607 3.45 2.65 -16.93
N ASP A 608 2.94 2.26 -18.11
CA ASP A 608 3.76 1.76 -19.21
C ASP A 608 4.70 2.84 -19.76
N GLN A 609 4.24 4.10 -19.80
CA GLN A 609 4.96 5.20 -20.47
C GLN A 609 5.09 6.49 -19.65
N ALA A 610 4.65 6.50 -18.39
CA ALA A 610 4.76 7.67 -17.52
C ALA A 610 5.21 7.33 -16.12
N PHE A 611 5.57 8.37 -15.39
CA PHE A 611 5.89 8.31 -13.97
C PHE A 611 5.02 9.29 -13.18
N ALA A 612 4.86 9.00 -11.89
CA ALA A 612 4.31 9.90 -10.89
C ALA A 612 5.14 9.80 -9.61
N ALA A 613 5.48 10.92 -8.99
CA ALA A 613 6.24 10.97 -7.75
C ALA A 613 5.42 11.60 -6.64
N LEU A 614 5.47 11.00 -5.45
CA LEU A 614 4.73 11.38 -4.25
C LEU A 614 5.68 11.98 -3.21
N LYS A 615 5.28 13.07 -2.56
CA LYS A 615 5.99 13.67 -1.41
C LYS A 615 5.33 13.30 -0.08
N ALA A 616 6.02 13.60 1.02
CA ALA A 616 5.53 13.34 2.38
C ALA A 616 4.28 14.17 2.75
N ASP A 617 4.13 15.37 2.19
CA ASP A 617 2.91 16.19 2.33
C ASP A 617 1.74 15.70 1.46
N GLY A 618 1.96 14.62 0.72
CA GLY A 618 1.01 14.02 -0.19
C GLY A 618 0.82 14.77 -1.51
N SER A 619 1.69 15.73 -1.87
CA SER A 619 1.68 16.33 -3.22
C SER A 619 2.25 15.37 -4.27
N ILE A 620 1.75 15.50 -5.51
CA ILE A 620 2.09 14.61 -6.64
C ILE A 620 2.63 15.41 -7.82
N ALA A 621 3.70 14.92 -8.43
CA ALA A 621 4.17 15.38 -9.73
C ALA A 621 4.16 14.21 -10.72
N SER A 622 3.78 14.43 -11.99
CA SER A 622 3.73 13.37 -13.00
C SER A 622 4.37 13.83 -14.31
N TRP A 623 5.08 12.92 -14.99
CA TRP A 623 5.78 13.20 -16.25
C TRP A 623 5.82 11.97 -17.18
N GLY A 624 6.15 12.15 -18.46
CA GLY A 624 6.05 11.11 -19.50
C GLY A 624 4.69 11.10 -20.22
N ASN A 625 4.41 10.03 -20.98
CA ASN A 625 3.22 9.92 -21.83
C ASN A 625 2.14 9.05 -21.17
N LEU A 626 0.93 9.61 -21.05
CA LEU A 626 -0.25 8.92 -20.52
C LEU A 626 -1.31 8.63 -21.60
N GLY A 627 -1.02 8.90 -22.87
CA GLY A 627 -1.91 8.61 -23.99
C GLY A 627 -1.65 7.24 -24.61
N ASN A 628 -2.71 6.58 -25.06
CA ASN A 628 -2.62 5.29 -25.76
C ASN A 628 -2.23 5.38 -27.26
N SER A 629 -2.07 6.60 -27.78
CA SER A 629 -1.88 6.87 -29.21
C SER A 629 -0.49 7.45 -29.48
N TRP A 630 0.35 6.68 -30.16
CA TRP A 630 1.71 7.10 -30.57
C TRP A 630 1.72 8.36 -31.45
N ASN A 631 0.62 8.62 -32.17
CA ASN A 631 0.52 9.72 -33.15
C ASN A 631 -0.10 11.02 -32.58
N LYS A 632 -0.41 11.08 -31.27
CA LYS A 632 -0.95 12.28 -30.62
C LYS A 632 -0.05 12.70 -29.46
N LEU A 633 1.05 13.37 -29.80
CA LEU A 633 2.03 13.95 -28.87
C LEU A 633 1.48 15.09 -27.99
N ASP A 634 0.21 15.48 -28.17
CA ASP A 634 -0.46 16.59 -27.47
C ASP A 634 -1.17 16.20 -26.16
N ASN A 635 -1.25 14.91 -25.80
CA ASN A 635 -1.85 14.49 -24.52
C ASN A 635 -0.87 14.64 -23.33
N LYS A 636 -0.40 15.88 -23.12
CA LYS A 636 0.32 16.30 -21.91
C LYS A 636 -0.59 16.12 -20.68
N HIS A 637 -0.13 15.35 -19.69
CA HIS A 637 -0.49 15.48 -18.26
C HIS A 637 -1.93 15.92 -17.92
N LYS A 638 -2.96 15.41 -18.59
CA LYS A 638 -4.33 15.87 -18.30
C LYS A 638 -4.67 15.54 -16.84
N ASN A 639 -4.86 16.60 -16.06
CA ASN A 639 -5.48 16.61 -14.75
C ASN A 639 -4.70 15.87 -13.65
N VAL A 640 -3.36 15.99 -13.63
CA VAL A 640 -2.57 15.57 -12.46
C VAL A 640 -3.10 16.27 -11.21
N PRO A 641 -3.28 15.58 -10.07
CA PRO A 641 -3.75 16.21 -8.85
C PRO A 641 -2.88 17.38 -8.42
N THR A 642 -3.50 18.54 -8.19
CA THR A 642 -2.83 19.75 -7.68
C THR A 642 -2.99 19.92 -6.17
N ASP A 643 -3.92 19.17 -5.57
CA ASP A 643 -4.15 19.11 -4.13
C ASP A 643 -3.17 18.14 -3.43
N ARG A 644 -3.17 18.17 -2.10
CA ARG A 644 -2.24 17.45 -1.22
C ARG A 644 -2.94 16.37 -0.40
N GLY A 645 -2.17 15.68 0.45
CA GLY A 645 -2.70 14.69 1.40
C GLY A 645 -2.87 13.28 0.84
N TYR A 646 -2.38 12.99 -0.38
CA TYR A 646 -2.34 11.63 -0.89
C TYR A 646 -1.30 10.79 -0.14
N ILE A 647 -1.64 9.54 0.16
CA ILE A 647 -0.76 8.60 0.86
C ILE A 647 -0.22 7.51 -0.05
N LYS A 648 -0.87 7.26 -1.20
CA LYS A 648 -0.46 6.21 -2.13
C LYS A 648 -1.00 6.44 -3.53
N ILE A 649 -0.25 5.96 -4.53
CA ILE A 649 -0.65 5.91 -5.93
C ILE A 649 -0.71 4.44 -6.38
N TYR A 650 -1.68 4.13 -7.22
CA TYR A 650 -1.86 2.87 -7.93
C TYR A 650 -1.92 3.15 -9.43
N SER A 651 -1.55 2.18 -10.25
CA SER A 651 -1.41 2.38 -11.69
C SER A 651 -1.83 1.17 -12.51
N ASN A 652 -2.31 1.44 -13.72
CA ASN A 652 -2.38 0.45 -14.79
C ASN A 652 -1.52 0.91 -15.99
N THR A 653 -1.76 0.37 -17.19
CA THR A 653 -0.94 0.65 -18.37
C THR A 653 -0.86 2.14 -18.72
N PHE A 654 -1.94 2.92 -18.57
CA PHE A 654 -1.97 4.34 -18.98
C PHE A 654 -2.74 5.28 -18.04
N ALA A 655 -3.08 4.82 -16.84
CA ALA A 655 -3.75 5.63 -15.84
C ALA A 655 -3.16 5.45 -14.45
N PHE A 656 -3.29 6.49 -13.64
CA PHE A 656 -2.97 6.51 -12.23
C PHE A 656 -4.23 6.74 -11.39
N SER A 657 -4.19 6.28 -10.15
CA SER A 657 -5.19 6.50 -9.11
C SER A 657 -4.48 6.77 -7.79
N ALA A 658 -4.62 7.96 -7.22
CA ALA A 658 -4.08 8.34 -5.92
C ALA A 658 -5.17 8.30 -4.85
N VAL A 659 -4.82 7.88 -3.63
CA VAL A 659 -5.73 7.74 -2.50
C VAL A 659 -5.28 8.59 -1.31
N LYS A 660 -6.23 9.21 -0.61
CA LYS A 660 -6.03 9.93 0.66
C LYS A 660 -6.43 9.06 1.86
N PRO A 661 -6.08 9.44 3.11
CA PRO A 661 -6.43 8.67 4.31
C PRO A 661 -7.93 8.46 4.52
N ASP A 662 -8.76 9.37 4.04
CA ASP A 662 -10.23 9.29 4.10
C ASP A 662 -10.84 8.32 3.07
N GLY A 663 -10.01 7.66 2.25
CA GLY A 663 -10.46 6.79 1.17
C GLY A 663 -10.86 7.54 -0.11
N SER A 664 -10.74 8.87 -0.18
CA SER A 664 -10.98 9.60 -1.42
C SER A 664 -9.93 9.25 -2.47
N ILE A 665 -10.37 9.17 -3.73
CA ILE A 665 -9.53 8.83 -4.88
C ILE A 665 -9.49 9.98 -5.87
N ARG A 666 -8.31 10.21 -6.45
CA ARG A 666 -8.17 10.94 -7.71
C ARG A 666 -7.48 10.15 -8.80
N THR A 667 -8.03 10.21 -10.01
CA THR A 667 -7.52 9.51 -11.18
C THR A 667 -7.08 10.48 -12.25
N TRP A 668 -6.02 10.11 -12.99
CA TRP A 668 -5.56 10.86 -14.15
C TRP A 668 -4.91 9.93 -15.18
N GLY A 669 -4.84 10.38 -16.43
CA GLY A 669 -4.33 9.62 -17.57
C GLY A 669 -5.40 9.29 -18.60
N GLU A 670 -5.23 8.20 -19.34
CA GLU A 670 -6.12 7.84 -20.44
C GLU A 670 -7.54 7.46 -19.94
N ALA A 671 -8.55 8.15 -20.48
CA ALA A 671 -9.95 7.98 -20.06
C ALA A 671 -10.46 6.56 -20.19
N SER A 672 -10.14 5.91 -21.33
CA SER A 672 -10.53 4.53 -21.62
C SER A 672 -9.87 3.48 -20.70
N TYR A 673 -8.86 3.90 -19.94
CA TYR A 673 -8.10 3.06 -19.00
C TYR A 673 -8.46 3.39 -17.54
N GLY A 674 -9.52 4.17 -17.31
CA GLY A 674 -9.90 4.61 -15.96
C GLY A 674 -9.10 5.80 -15.44
N GLY A 675 -8.33 6.47 -16.31
CA GLY A 675 -7.70 7.75 -16.05
C GLY A 675 -8.65 8.94 -16.25
N ALA A 676 -9.87 8.68 -16.70
CA ALA A 676 -10.94 9.66 -16.64
C ALA A 676 -11.16 9.98 -15.17
N TYR A 677 -11.24 11.26 -14.85
CA TYR A 677 -11.59 11.73 -13.53
C TYR A 677 -12.78 10.90 -13.02
N ALA A 678 -12.58 10.17 -11.92
CA ALA A 678 -13.63 9.34 -11.35
C ALA A 678 -14.78 10.27 -10.96
N SER A 679 -15.79 10.33 -11.83
CA SER A 679 -17.02 11.11 -11.65
C SER A 679 -17.85 10.48 -10.55
N ASP A 680 -18.56 11.31 -9.78
CA ASP A 680 -19.30 10.99 -8.55
C ASP A 680 -18.51 11.24 -7.24
N TYR A 681 -17.73 12.32 -7.18
CA TYR A 681 -17.20 12.86 -5.92
C TYR A 681 -18.17 13.89 -5.32
N ASN A 682 -18.39 13.84 -4.01
CA ASN A 682 -19.12 14.90 -3.28
C ASN A 682 -18.21 16.13 -3.18
N LEU A 683 -18.37 17.05 -4.13
CA LEU A 683 -17.62 18.31 -4.21
C LEU A 683 -17.85 19.23 -3.02
N ALA A 684 -18.94 19.04 -2.27
CA ALA A 684 -19.28 19.81 -1.09
C ALA A 684 -18.60 19.30 0.18
N LEU A 685 -18.04 18.08 0.18
CA LEU A 685 -17.44 17.48 1.38
C LEU A 685 -16.34 18.39 1.96
N ASP A 686 -16.49 18.75 3.24
CA ASP A 686 -15.64 19.64 4.03
C ASP A 686 -15.43 21.03 3.42
N LYS A 687 -16.34 21.46 2.54
CA LYS A 687 -16.28 22.79 1.94
C LYS A 687 -16.89 23.85 2.85
N PRO A 688 -16.39 25.10 2.78
CA PRO A 688 -17.00 26.21 3.50
C PRO A 688 -18.48 26.34 3.13
N ALA A 689 -19.33 26.18 4.15
CA ALA A 689 -20.76 26.36 4.05
C ALA A 689 -21.21 27.55 4.91
N THR A 690 -22.29 28.20 4.49
CA THR A 690 -22.91 29.33 5.20
C THR A 690 -24.42 29.18 5.15
N GLU A 691 -25.11 29.77 6.11
CA GLU A 691 -26.57 29.77 6.19
C GLU A 691 -27.07 31.18 6.54
N SER A 692 -28.34 31.46 6.24
CA SER A 692 -28.96 32.78 6.41
C SER A 692 -28.98 33.26 7.86
N SER A 693 -29.15 32.31 8.78
CA SER A 693 -29.09 32.51 10.21
C SER A 693 -28.83 31.17 10.88
N THR A 694 -28.33 31.20 12.12
CA THR A 694 -28.19 29.99 12.94
C THR A 694 -29.10 30.14 14.16
N ASP A 695 -29.94 29.14 14.43
CA ASP A 695 -30.81 29.15 15.61
C ASP A 695 -30.03 28.83 16.88
N THR A 696 -30.52 29.31 18.02
CA THR A 696 -29.95 29.00 19.33
C THR A 696 -30.60 27.73 19.86
N SER A 697 -29.84 26.63 19.87
CA SER A 697 -30.28 25.32 20.40
C SER A 697 -29.36 24.85 21.52
N SER A 698 -29.77 23.82 22.26
CA SER A 698 -28.95 23.13 23.25
C SER A 698 -27.78 22.35 22.64
N ILE A 699 -27.79 22.14 21.31
CA ILE A 699 -26.72 21.51 20.54
C ILE A 699 -26.01 22.55 19.66
N PRO A 700 -24.67 22.45 19.47
CA PRO A 700 -23.96 23.30 18.52
C PRO A 700 -24.50 23.13 17.10
N LEU A 701 -24.77 24.23 16.41
CA LEU A 701 -25.28 24.26 15.05
C LEU A 701 -24.37 25.15 14.21
N PHE A 702 -23.97 24.68 13.04
CA PHE A 702 -23.30 25.50 12.04
C PHE A 702 -23.53 24.90 10.66
N ALA A 703 -23.49 25.75 9.63
CA ALA A 703 -23.75 25.35 8.25
C ALA A 703 -22.88 24.18 7.76
N GLY A 704 -21.68 23.99 8.31
CA GLY A 704 -20.77 22.90 7.92
C GLY A 704 -21.36 21.50 8.09
N HIS A 705 -22.32 21.27 8.99
CA HIS A 705 -22.94 19.95 9.18
C HIS A 705 -23.56 19.39 7.91
N ALA A 706 -24.19 20.22 7.08
CA ALA A 706 -24.79 19.76 5.83
C ALA A 706 -23.77 19.56 4.68
N ALA A 707 -22.48 19.57 4.98
CA ALA A 707 -21.39 19.35 4.02
C ALA A 707 -20.26 18.49 4.60
N ASP A 708 -20.47 17.81 5.74
CA ASP A 708 -19.44 17.01 6.43
C ASP A 708 -19.50 15.52 6.05
N GLY A 709 -20.50 15.13 5.23
CA GLY A 709 -20.69 13.76 4.78
C GLY A 709 -21.57 12.91 5.69
N ASN A 710 -22.05 13.44 6.83
CA ASN A 710 -22.93 12.73 7.75
C ASN A 710 -24.40 12.87 7.33
N THR A 711 -24.99 11.79 6.84
CA THR A 711 -26.35 11.81 6.30
C THR A 711 -27.45 11.61 7.35
N ASP A 712 -27.12 11.72 8.63
CA ASP A 712 -28.04 11.46 9.73
C ASP A 712 -29.04 12.62 9.92
N GLY A 713 -30.32 12.33 9.73
CA GLY A 713 -31.39 13.32 9.84
C GLY A 713 -31.92 13.52 11.25
N GLU A 714 -31.46 12.77 12.24
CA GLU A 714 -31.92 12.93 13.62
C GLU A 714 -31.29 14.18 14.25
N PHE A 715 -32.12 15.19 14.55
CA PHE A 715 -31.64 16.49 14.99
C PHE A 715 -30.77 16.45 16.24
N LEU A 716 -31.18 15.64 17.23
CA LEU A 716 -30.47 15.51 18.51
C LEU A 716 -29.09 14.84 18.37
N ASN A 717 -28.80 14.19 17.23
CA ASN A 717 -27.48 13.61 16.95
C ASN A 717 -26.47 14.66 16.50
N GLY A 718 -26.87 15.94 16.38
CA GLY A 718 -25.96 17.04 16.05
C GLY A 718 -25.47 17.04 14.61
N SER A 719 -26.06 16.23 13.73
CA SER A 719 -25.68 16.10 12.32
C SER A 719 -26.44 17.04 11.39
N THR A 720 -27.31 17.90 11.93
CA THR A 720 -28.19 18.74 11.12
C THR A 720 -27.85 20.22 11.29
N THR A 721 -28.10 20.99 10.24
CA THR A 721 -28.15 22.45 10.31
C THR A 721 -29.51 22.90 10.84
N LEU A 722 -29.59 24.11 11.38
CA LEU A 722 -30.86 24.72 11.74
C LEU A 722 -30.76 26.24 11.72
N THR A 723 -31.50 26.84 10.79
CA THR A 723 -31.71 28.29 10.70
C THR A 723 -32.79 28.76 11.67
N LYS A 724 -32.86 30.06 11.96
CA LYS A 724 -34.02 30.65 12.66
C LYS A 724 -35.26 30.57 11.78
N LYS A 725 -36.44 30.71 12.38
CA LYS A 725 -37.69 30.82 11.60
C LYS A 725 -37.77 32.13 10.84
N GLU A 726 -37.46 32.09 9.55
CA GLU A 726 -37.44 33.27 8.71
C GLU A 726 -37.97 32.98 7.29
N GLN A 727 -38.42 34.05 6.61
CA GLN A 727 -38.90 33.94 5.24
C GLN A 727 -37.71 33.68 4.32
N GLY A 728 -37.75 32.58 3.57
CA GLY A 728 -36.71 32.28 2.60
C GLY A 728 -35.36 31.89 3.21
N ALA A 729 -35.38 31.24 4.40
CA ALA A 729 -34.18 30.72 5.04
C ALA A 729 -33.37 29.84 4.07
N TRP A 730 -32.05 29.97 4.08
CA TRP A 730 -31.19 29.30 3.10
C TRP A 730 -29.90 28.74 3.70
N TRP A 731 -29.39 27.71 3.04
CA TRP A 731 -28.08 27.12 3.25
C TRP A 731 -27.33 27.08 1.92
N GLN A 732 -26.03 27.36 1.92
CA GLN A 732 -25.20 27.29 0.71
C GLN A 732 -23.78 26.80 1.00
N VAL A 733 -23.15 26.22 -0.02
CA VAL A 733 -21.75 25.78 0.00
C VAL A 733 -20.94 26.42 -1.13
N ASP A 734 -19.71 26.85 -0.82
CA ASP A 734 -18.71 27.27 -1.79
C ASP A 734 -17.80 26.09 -2.16
N LEU A 735 -17.91 25.60 -3.40
CA LEU A 735 -17.09 24.49 -3.90
C LEU A 735 -15.61 24.88 -4.11
N GLY A 736 -15.27 26.16 -3.94
CA GLY A 736 -13.94 26.76 -4.04
C GLY A 736 -13.55 27.23 -5.44
N SER A 737 -14.13 26.64 -6.48
CA SER A 737 -14.02 27.07 -7.88
C SER A 737 -15.24 26.57 -8.67
N GLU A 738 -15.37 26.97 -9.93
CA GLU A 738 -16.40 26.40 -10.80
C GLU A 738 -16.16 24.89 -10.98
N LYS A 739 -17.17 24.08 -10.67
CA LYS A 739 -17.15 22.62 -10.81
C LYS A 739 -18.23 22.17 -11.76
N LYS A 740 -18.03 21.01 -12.39
CA LYS A 740 -19.08 20.37 -13.20
C LYS A 740 -19.93 19.47 -12.31
N ILE A 741 -21.17 19.85 -12.05
CA ILE A 741 -22.11 19.18 -11.16
C ILE A 741 -23.05 18.29 -11.98
N ASN A 742 -23.19 17.03 -11.58
CA ASN A 742 -23.99 16.02 -12.29
C ASN A 742 -25.29 15.69 -11.53
N LYS A 743 -25.24 15.66 -10.20
CA LYS A 743 -26.42 15.41 -9.35
C LYS A 743 -26.22 16.08 -7.99
N ILE A 744 -27.32 16.47 -7.36
CA ILE A 744 -27.35 16.97 -5.99
C ILE A 744 -28.21 16.01 -5.17
N ILE A 745 -27.74 15.60 -3.99
CA ILE A 745 -28.49 14.73 -3.08
C ILE A 745 -28.71 15.51 -1.80
N ILE A 746 -29.96 15.74 -1.45
CA ILE A 746 -30.36 16.45 -0.24
C ILE A 746 -30.89 15.44 0.75
N TYR A 747 -30.25 15.34 1.90
CA TYR A 747 -30.70 14.59 3.05
C TYR A 747 -31.39 15.56 4.01
N ASN A 748 -32.64 15.24 4.32
CA ASN A 748 -33.47 16.03 5.20
C ASN A 748 -33.29 15.58 6.64
N ARG A 749 -33.71 16.44 7.56
CA ARG A 749 -34.01 16.06 8.93
C ARG A 749 -35.12 14.98 8.93
N THR A 750 -34.96 13.92 9.73
CA THR A 750 -35.81 12.71 9.70
C THR A 750 -36.63 12.48 10.96
N ASP A 751 -36.34 13.20 12.04
CA ASP A 751 -37.07 13.11 13.31
C ASP A 751 -38.39 13.91 13.25
N CYS A 752 -38.85 14.44 14.39
CA CYS A 752 -39.96 15.36 14.35
C CYS A 752 -39.57 16.56 13.46
N CYS A 753 -40.46 16.94 12.55
CA CYS A 753 -40.32 18.11 11.68
C CYS A 753 -39.57 17.92 10.35
N SER A 754 -39.47 16.69 9.83
CA SER A 754 -39.08 16.44 8.43
C SER A 754 -39.87 17.30 7.42
N ASP A 755 -41.12 17.60 7.74
CA ASP A 755 -42.05 18.33 6.87
C ASP A 755 -41.67 19.81 6.67
N ARG A 756 -40.71 20.33 7.45
CA ARG A 756 -40.22 21.72 7.33
C ARG A 756 -39.51 21.99 6.01
N LEU A 757 -38.91 20.97 5.38
CA LEU A 757 -38.31 21.06 4.05
C LEU A 757 -39.31 20.68 2.95
N SER A 758 -40.60 20.97 3.12
CA SER A 758 -41.64 20.62 2.14
C SER A 758 -41.73 21.60 0.98
N ASN A 759 -41.28 22.84 1.13
CA ASN A 759 -41.41 23.88 0.10
C ASN A 759 -40.09 24.64 -0.09
N TYR A 760 -39.25 24.16 -1.00
CA TYR A 760 -37.88 24.66 -1.15
C TYR A 760 -37.41 24.69 -2.60
N GLN A 761 -36.37 25.46 -2.84
CA GLN A 761 -35.70 25.63 -4.10
C GLN A 761 -34.24 25.17 -3.99
N VAL A 762 -33.74 24.56 -5.06
CA VAL A 762 -32.33 24.19 -5.20
C VAL A 762 -31.73 24.92 -6.39
N SER A 763 -30.62 25.60 -6.13
CA SER A 763 -30.00 26.54 -7.07
C SER A 763 -28.50 26.30 -7.22
N ILE A 764 -27.98 26.56 -8.43
CA ILE A 764 -26.56 26.53 -8.76
C ILE A 764 -26.16 27.89 -9.36
N SER A 765 -25.06 28.48 -8.88
CA SER A 765 -24.56 29.77 -9.38
C SER A 765 -23.03 29.84 -9.43
N ASN A 766 -22.49 30.78 -10.20
CA ASN A 766 -21.09 31.20 -10.12
C ASN A 766 -20.88 32.39 -9.17
N LYS A 767 -21.96 32.98 -8.64
CA LYS A 767 -21.91 34.10 -7.71
C LYS A 767 -22.50 33.71 -6.35
N ALA A 768 -21.86 34.14 -5.27
CA ALA A 768 -22.25 33.83 -3.90
C ALA A 768 -23.59 34.47 -3.49
N ASP A 769 -23.99 35.56 -4.15
CA ASP A 769 -25.25 36.25 -3.92
C ASP A 769 -26.45 35.62 -4.64
N PHE A 770 -26.19 34.65 -5.54
CA PHE A 770 -27.19 34.04 -6.42
C PHE A 770 -27.99 35.07 -7.25
N SER A 771 -27.37 36.20 -7.63
CA SER A 771 -28.00 37.19 -8.52
C SER A 771 -28.30 36.62 -9.92
N THR A 772 -27.64 35.52 -10.27
CA THR A 772 -27.81 34.76 -11.52
C THR A 772 -27.87 33.28 -11.19
N HIS A 773 -28.69 32.53 -11.91
CA HIS A 773 -28.88 31.10 -11.70
C HIS A 773 -28.49 30.32 -12.96
N ILE A 774 -27.65 29.31 -12.80
CA ILE A 774 -27.29 28.36 -13.87
C ILE A 774 -28.29 27.19 -13.88
N TYR A 775 -28.80 26.87 -12.70
CA TYR A 775 -29.88 25.94 -12.48
C TYR A 775 -30.69 26.42 -11.28
N GLN A 776 -32.00 26.23 -11.36
CA GLN A 776 -32.97 26.57 -10.33
C GLN A 776 -34.17 25.64 -10.51
N GLN A 777 -34.62 25.00 -9.44
CA GLN A 777 -35.83 24.18 -9.46
C GLN A 777 -36.49 24.18 -8.09
N ASP A 778 -37.81 24.28 -8.10
CA ASP A 778 -38.65 24.26 -6.92
C ASP A 778 -39.17 22.84 -6.63
N PHE A 779 -39.31 22.53 -5.35
CA PHE A 779 -39.75 21.25 -4.81
C PHE A 779 -40.80 21.49 -3.72
N HIS A 780 -41.93 20.80 -3.85
CA HIS A 780 -43.09 20.94 -2.95
C HIS A 780 -43.38 19.66 -2.13
N VAL A 781 -42.36 18.82 -1.95
CA VAL A 781 -42.45 17.60 -1.14
C VAL A 781 -41.17 17.45 -0.34
N ALA A 782 -41.31 17.21 0.97
CA ALA A 782 -40.19 17.00 1.86
C ALA A 782 -39.40 15.74 1.47
N PRO A 783 -38.06 15.80 1.37
CA PRO A 783 -37.25 14.59 1.23
C PRO A 783 -37.43 13.68 2.45
N ASN A 784 -37.64 12.38 2.23
CA ASN A 784 -37.71 11.40 3.31
C ASN A 784 -37.00 10.08 2.91
N PRO A 785 -35.81 9.78 3.47
CA PRO A 785 -34.92 10.72 4.16
C PRO A 785 -34.24 11.68 3.17
N LYS A 786 -34.28 11.39 1.86
CA LYS A 786 -33.50 12.14 0.86
C LYS A 786 -34.19 12.35 -0.48
N LYS A 787 -33.71 13.36 -1.22
CA LYS A 787 -34.10 13.67 -2.59
C LYS A 787 -32.84 13.69 -3.45
N THR A 788 -32.84 12.89 -4.53
CA THR A 788 -31.80 12.96 -5.55
C THR A 788 -32.29 13.78 -6.73
N ILE A 789 -31.57 14.85 -7.03
CA ILE A 789 -31.81 15.74 -8.16
C ILE A 789 -30.76 15.41 -9.21
N LYS A 790 -31.19 14.83 -10.33
CA LYS A 790 -30.32 14.54 -11.47
C LYS A 790 -30.33 15.75 -12.40
N LEU A 791 -29.15 16.21 -12.80
CA LEU A 791 -29.01 17.30 -13.76
C LEU A 791 -28.86 16.71 -15.16
N ASP A 792 -29.55 17.28 -16.15
CA ASP A 792 -29.49 16.80 -17.54
C ASP A 792 -28.06 16.82 -18.09
N ALA A 793 -27.74 15.86 -18.95
CA ALA A 793 -26.45 15.81 -19.63
C ALA A 793 -26.26 17.11 -20.48
N PRO A 794 -25.09 17.76 -20.41
CA PRO A 794 -23.82 17.27 -19.86
C PRO A 794 -23.60 17.53 -18.35
N GLY A 795 -24.56 18.01 -17.57
CA GLY A 795 -24.41 18.52 -16.20
C GLY A 795 -24.49 20.05 -16.16
N LYS A 796 -24.35 20.66 -14.97
CA LYS A 796 -24.32 22.12 -14.80
C LYS A 796 -22.96 22.55 -14.24
N GLN A 797 -22.34 23.59 -14.81
CA GLN A 797 -21.11 24.16 -14.26
C GLN A 797 -21.47 25.23 -13.24
N GLY A 798 -20.92 25.17 -12.03
CA GLY A 798 -21.25 26.10 -10.95
C GLY A 798 -20.24 26.07 -9.81
N ARG A 799 -20.07 27.20 -9.11
CA ARG A 799 -19.21 27.29 -7.91
C ARG A 799 -20.01 27.15 -6.61
N TYR A 800 -21.24 27.64 -6.58
CA TYR A 800 -22.08 27.66 -5.39
C TYR A 800 -23.32 26.80 -5.60
N VAL A 801 -23.71 26.08 -4.56
CA VAL A 801 -24.99 25.36 -4.48
C VAL A 801 -25.76 25.87 -3.28
N ARG A 802 -27.05 26.18 -3.45
CA ARG A 802 -27.93 26.68 -2.38
C ARG A 802 -29.21 25.85 -2.31
N VAL A 803 -29.64 25.58 -1.07
CA VAL A 803 -30.97 25.08 -0.74
C VAL A 803 -31.68 26.20 0.02
N GLN A 804 -32.85 26.63 -0.44
CA GLN A 804 -33.56 27.77 0.11
C GLN A 804 -35.05 27.48 0.25
N LEU A 805 -35.66 27.79 1.39
CA LEU A 805 -37.11 27.71 1.55
C LEU A 805 -37.82 28.76 0.70
N LEU A 806 -39.04 28.46 0.26
CA LEU A 806 -39.89 29.43 -0.45
C LEU A 806 -40.88 30.14 0.49
N ASP A 807 -41.03 29.64 1.70
CA ASP A 807 -41.93 30.13 2.75
C ASP A 807 -41.17 30.54 4.03
N LYS A 808 -41.93 30.91 5.07
CA LYS A 808 -41.40 31.27 6.39
C LYS A 808 -41.36 30.06 7.31
N ASN A 809 -40.23 29.39 7.37
CA ASN A 809 -40.02 28.23 8.24
C ASN A 809 -38.57 28.12 8.72
N TYR A 810 -38.28 27.10 9.53
CA TYR A 810 -36.91 26.71 9.87
C TYR A 810 -36.37 25.80 8.76
N LEU A 811 -35.26 26.17 8.13
CA LEU A 811 -34.49 25.25 7.27
C LEU A 811 -33.59 24.38 8.13
N SER A 812 -33.68 23.06 7.96
CA SER A 812 -32.82 22.08 8.60
C SER A 812 -32.42 21.00 7.60
N LEU A 813 -31.12 20.75 7.47
CA LEU A 813 -30.55 19.82 6.50
C LEU A 813 -29.59 18.89 7.21
N ALA A 814 -29.63 17.60 6.88
CA ALA A 814 -28.66 16.63 7.36
C ALA A 814 -27.38 16.67 6.53
N GLU A 815 -27.52 16.61 5.20
CA GLU A 815 -26.37 16.62 4.28
C GLU A 815 -26.82 17.08 2.89
N VAL A 816 -25.96 17.83 2.21
CA VAL A 816 -26.12 18.21 0.80
C VAL A 816 -24.91 17.74 0.02
N GLN A 817 -25.06 16.60 -0.65
CA GLN A 817 -24.01 16.05 -1.49
C GLN A 817 -24.07 16.66 -2.89
N VAL A 818 -23.01 17.37 -3.28
CA VAL A 818 -22.87 17.95 -4.62
C VAL A 818 -21.98 17.06 -5.46
N MET A 819 -22.59 16.18 -6.23
CA MET A 819 -21.84 15.13 -6.92
C MET A 819 -21.43 15.59 -8.31
N GLY A 820 -20.13 15.59 -8.58
CA GLY A 820 -19.62 16.13 -9.83
C GLY A 820 -18.17 15.74 -10.14
N ILE A 821 -17.56 16.56 -11.00
CA ILE A 821 -16.18 16.48 -11.44
C ILE A 821 -15.49 17.79 -11.05
N ASP A 822 -14.36 17.65 -10.38
CA ASP A 822 -13.45 18.76 -10.13
C ASP A 822 -12.67 19.04 -11.42
N LEU A 823 -12.86 20.23 -12.00
CA LEU A 823 -12.32 20.61 -13.30
C LEU A 823 -10.88 21.09 -13.21
#